data_AF-A0AA91Z2L3-F1
#
_entry.id   AF-A0AA91Z2L3-F1
#
_cell.length_a   1.000
_cell.length_b   1.000
_cell.length_c   1.000
_cell.angle_alpha   90.00
_cell.angle_beta   90.00
_cell.angle_gamma   90.00
#
_symmetry.space_group_name_H-M   'P 1'
#
loop_
_entity.id
_entity.type
_entity.pdbx_description
1 polymer ?
#
loop_
_entity_poly.entity_id
_entity_poly.type
_entity_poly.pdbx_seq_one_letter_code
_entity_poly.pdbx_strand_id
1 'polypeptide(L)'
;MKTIRIPYNSIVLLIGPSNSGKSTTLENWINKGFLQAEEVISSDHFRKLVSNIDFVDWTNQPKEVAANLMEEYSQISTAAFEMMKQMISARATLNKRSYIDATHLKEAEREKYRLLGKKYHVPVVVIVFDLSLSVLLERDEKRTHPRGKGKVKRQFEIMRQEIRKIQRESYHAIYYIRDRDESVSIETEEASYYLNADNGLDIIGDIHGCMDECYELLERLGYIKHDDGLYRHPEGRKFVSVGDIMSRGPKSTEALFFFSAHLNHNLAYMIDSNHGWKIARWLDGKKVTLNHGDEWIKETFTSFSLTYTDEQIEKIREDWKTMLLQSPSHYVLTRNGVKTAVVAHAGIKDHYIGKQSNTISDFTRYGETLGMDTDGKPIRGDWYRNHLSKELIIWGHDPKPEPLFVNNTINIDQGVVFGGKLTAFRYPEREFISVKAQKDYAQIEDNPLKKWQETRLSLPNVQRFINGYSVWTDTFGEISCPQNNVKAAMDKVSHFTIPMEELIYIPPTMSPPPQTSTIEGYLEHPIDAYHYYKDNGIDQMVVEKKHMGSRGILLLFKNPEAAEKYVGKRSLGTIYTRTGRAFFSIELEEKILTKLHYDLTTVNYFDKNQTDWVLLDAEILPWNLKAKDLIIQQYAHVAEMSVMDRDKIYEQLLCAQQNGMAVNGWVEEFAQKRQNAQSFSEVYNQYCWEIQQLEDIKIAPFHILAHSNESYFHQTHQWHMEQNEYFSTISSLFMKTDYLIVNDDESLKKAVSWWEEITTDGHEGVIFKPYQFLAKNPKGKLLQPAIKVRGRKYLQIIYGMDYLEKDQLRRLKDRKTAKKQRNALKELALGIEGINRFIQLESMERIHECVLATLALEEDPIDARL
;
A
#
# COMPACT_ATOMS: atom_id res chain seq x y z
N MET A 1 -38.91 35.94 1.79
CA MET A 1 -37.48 35.62 1.67
C MET A 1 -37.34 34.33 0.87
N LYS A 2 -36.53 34.32 -0.18
CA LYS A 2 -36.35 33.17 -1.07
C LYS A 2 -34.94 32.61 -0.91
N THR A 3 -34.82 31.33 -0.55
CA THR A 3 -33.51 30.68 -0.40
C THR A 3 -33.21 29.84 -1.65
N ILE A 4 -32.02 30.03 -2.20
CA ILE A 4 -31.48 29.25 -3.32
C ILE A 4 -30.45 28.28 -2.76
N ARG A 5 -30.64 26.97 -2.98
CA ARG A 5 -29.69 25.94 -2.56
C ARG A 5 -28.73 25.61 -3.69
N ILE A 6 -27.44 25.70 -3.41
CA ILE A 6 -26.38 25.48 -4.39
C ILE A 6 -25.49 24.33 -3.90
N PRO A 7 -25.24 23.30 -4.74
CA PRO A 7 -24.33 22.22 -4.38
C PRO A 7 -22.93 22.72 -4.00
N TYR A 8 -22.31 22.04 -3.03
CA TYR A 8 -20.95 22.31 -2.54
C TYR A 8 -19.92 22.55 -3.67
N ASN A 9 -19.95 21.73 -4.71
CA ASN A 9 -19.20 21.92 -5.95
C ASN A 9 -20.19 22.10 -7.11
N SER A 10 -20.13 23.23 -7.82
CA SER A 10 -21.03 23.47 -8.94
C SER A 10 -20.54 24.58 -9.87
N ILE A 11 -21.04 24.56 -11.10
CA ILE A 11 -20.96 25.69 -12.02
C ILE A 11 -22.31 26.38 -12.02
N VAL A 12 -22.38 27.60 -11.50
CA VAL A 12 -23.60 28.39 -11.40
C VAL A 12 -23.63 29.42 -12.52
N LEU A 13 -24.58 29.30 -13.44
CA LEU A 13 -24.78 30.22 -14.55
C LEU A 13 -25.82 31.27 -14.18
N LEU A 14 -25.42 32.55 -14.21
CA LEU A 14 -26.37 33.64 -14.12
C LEU A 14 -26.90 33.97 -15.52
N ILE A 15 -28.22 33.95 -15.71
CA ILE A 15 -28.86 34.26 -16.99
C ILE A 15 -29.67 35.54 -16.85
N GLY A 16 -29.41 36.51 -17.72
CA GLY A 16 -30.26 37.70 -17.79
C GLY A 16 -29.67 38.78 -18.70
N PRO A 17 -30.50 39.67 -19.25
CA PRO A 17 -30.08 40.85 -19.98
C PRO A 17 -29.11 41.72 -19.18
N SER A 18 -28.46 42.65 -19.86
CA SER A 18 -27.74 43.73 -19.17
C SER A 18 -28.70 44.45 -18.22
N ASN A 19 -28.20 44.90 -17.07
CA ASN A 19 -28.97 45.60 -16.03
C ASN A 19 -29.99 44.76 -15.26
N SER A 20 -29.99 43.44 -15.45
CA SER A 20 -30.80 42.53 -14.64
C SER A 20 -30.37 42.42 -13.17
N GLY A 21 -29.27 43.06 -12.76
CA GLY A 21 -28.79 43.06 -11.37
C GLY A 21 -27.90 41.87 -10.98
N LYS A 22 -27.36 41.10 -11.95
CA LYS A 22 -26.48 39.95 -11.72
C LYS A 22 -25.28 40.30 -10.82
N SER A 23 -24.41 41.20 -11.29
CA SER A 23 -23.18 41.59 -10.58
C SER A 23 -23.50 42.21 -9.21
N THR A 24 -24.51 43.09 -9.13
CA THR A 24 -24.96 43.68 -7.85
C THR A 24 -25.48 42.64 -6.85
N THR A 25 -26.14 41.58 -7.34
CA THR A 25 -26.62 40.49 -6.48
C THR A 25 -25.45 39.67 -5.94
N LEU A 26 -24.46 39.36 -6.80
CA LEU A 26 -23.23 38.68 -6.38
C LEU A 26 -22.44 39.49 -5.36
N GLU A 27 -22.26 40.80 -5.57
CA GLU A 27 -21.61 41.71 -4.62
C GLU A 27 -22.35 41.74 -3.27
N ASN A 28 -23.68 41.81 -3.29
CA ASN A 28 -24.48 41.76 -2.07
C ASN A 28 -24.31 40.43 -1.32
N TRP A 29 -24.26 39.31 -2.05
CA TRP A 29 -24.01 37.99 -1.45
C TRP A 29 -22.59 37.88 -0.88
N ILE A 30 -21.59 38.49 -1.51
CA ILE A 30 -20.22 38.59 -0.96
C ILE A 30 -20.21 39.40 0.33
N ASN A 31 -20.81 40.60 0.31
CA ASN A 31 -20.86 41.49 1.48
C ASN A 31 -21.60 40.88 2.67
N LYS A 32 -22.58 40.00 2.41
CA LYS A 32 -23.32 39.25 3.43
C LYS A 32 -22.63 37.95 3.88
N GLY A 33 -21.49 37.59 3.27
CA GLY A 33 -20.74 36.39 3.59
C GLY A 33 -21.34 35.07 3.05
N PHE A 34 -22.26 35.14 2.08
CA PHE A 34 -22.86 33.94 1.48
C PHE A 34 -21.95 33.25 0.46
N LEU A 35 -21.03 33.99 -0.17
CA LEU A 35 -20.02 33.46 -1.09
C LEU A 35 -18.75 34.31 -1.04
N GLN A 36 -17.60 33.73 -1.43
CA GLN A 36 -16.32 34.43 -1.48
C GLN A 36 -16.14 35.13 -2.84
N ALA A 37 -15.41 36.25 -2.86
CA ALA A 37 -15.19 37.03 -4.08
C ALA A 37 -14.54 36.19 -5.19
N GLU A 38 -13.64 35.27 -4.82
CA GLU A 38 -12.91 34.38 -5.71
C GLU A 38 -13.80 33.29 -6.34
N GLU A 39 -15.02 33.09 -5.83
CA GLU A 39 -16.01 32.20 -6.45
C GLU A 39 -16.66 32.83 -7.68
N VAL A 40 -16.56 34.15 -7.86
CA VAL A 40 -17.18 34.87 -8.97
C VAL A 40 -16.23 35.01 -10.16
N ILE A 41 -16.68 34.54 -11.32
CA ILE A 41 -15.96 34.61 -12.59
C ILE A 41 -16.77 35.48 -13.54
N SER A 42 -16.41 36.76 -13.61
CA SER A 42 -17.12 37.76 -14.44
C SER A 42 -16.44 37.98 -15.78
N SER A 43 -17.24 37.98 -16.85
CA SER A 43 -16.73 38.29 -18.20
C SER A 43 -16.18 39.72 -18.31
N ASP A 44 -16.75 40.68 -17.57
CA ASP A 44 -16.26 42.07 -17.58
C ASP A 44 -14.93 42.16 -16.81
N HIS A 45 -14.79 41.46 -15.69
CA HIS A 45 -13.53 41.40 -14.94
C HIS A 45 -12.40 40.77 -15.77
N PHE A 46 -12.66 39.64 -16.45
CA PHE A 46 -11.65 38.99 -17.28
C PHE A 46 -11.27 39.83 -18.51
N ARG A 47 -12.22 40.56 -19.13
CA ARG A 47 -11.89 41.52 -20.20
C ARG A 47 -10.92 42.60 -19.70
N LYS A 48 -11.14 43.13 -18.50
CA LYS A 48 -10.23 44.09 -17.87
C LYS A 48 -8.85 43.47 -17.62
N LEU A 49 -8.79 42.25 -17.09
CA LEU A 49 -7.52 41.56 -16.81
C LEU A 49 -6.67 41.34 -18.07
N VAL A 50 -7.29 41.03 -19.22
CA VAL A 50 -6.53 40.75 -20.46
C VAL A 50 -6.20 41.99 -21.28
N SER A 51 -6.92 43.10 -21.10
CA SER A 51 -6.79 44.29 -21.97
C SER A 51 -6.42 45.59 -21.25
N ASN A 52 -6.55 45.64 -19.92
CA ASN A 52 -6.52 46.88 -19.12
C ASN A 52 -7.59 47.92 -19.51
N ILE A 53 -8.62 47.54 -20.28
CA ILE A 53 -9.68 48.43 -20.74
C ILE A 53 -10.99 48.12 -20.01
N ASP A 54 -11.57 49.14 -19.36
CA ASP A 54 -12.85 49.02 -18.63
C ASP A 54 -14.08 49.15 -19.53
N PHE A 55 -13.99 49.99 -20.57
CA PHE A 55 -15.10 50.26 -21.48
C PHE A 55 -14.57 50.70 -22.85
N VAL A 56 -15.17 50.18 -23.92
CA VAL A 56 -14.92 50.60 -25.31
C VAL A 56 -16.16 51.32 -25.81
N ASP A 57 -16.04 52.61 -26.13
CA ASP A 57 -17.12 53.41 -26.72
C ASP A 57 -16.93 53.55 -28.24
N TRP A 58 -17.94 53.12 -28.99
CA TRP A 58 -18.00 53.25 -30.44
C TRP A 58 -19.24 54.02 -30.92
N THR A 59 -20.03 54.61 -30.02
CA THR A 59 -21.36 55.19 -30.36
C THR A 59 -21.29 56.50 -31.15
N ASN A 60 -20.16 57.21 -31.12
CA ASN A 60 -19.93 58.47 -31.84
C ASN A 60 -18.65 58.45 -32.70
N GLN A 61 -18.19 57.27 -33.14
CA GLN A 61 -16.97 57.12 -33.93
C GLN A 61 -17.27 57.02 -35.44
N PRO A 62 -16.36 57.46 -36.33
CA PRO A 62 -16.45 57.19 -37.77
C PRO A 62 -16.59 55.69 -38.05
N LYS A 63 -17.31 55.30 -39.12
CA LYS A 63 -17.64 53.89 -39.41
C LYS A 63 -16.42 52.96 -39.42
N GLU A 64 -15.30 53.41 -39.96
CA GLU A 64 -14.05 52.64 -40.02
C GLU A 64 -13.45 52.42 -38.62
N VAL A 65 -13.38 53.48 -37.80
CA VAL A 65 -12.90 53.42 -36.41
C VAL A 65 -13.82 52.54 -35.56
N ALA A 66 -15.14 52.68 -35.72
CA ALA A 66 -16.11 51.85 -35.02
C ALA A 66 -15.95 50.36 -35.40
N ALA A 67 -15.67 50.03 -36.67
CA ALA A 67 -15.44 48.65 -37.10
C ALA A 67 -14.18 48.05 -36.45
N ASN A 68 -13.06 48.80 -36.44
CA ASN A 68 -11.81 48.35 -35.81
C ASN A 68 -11.96 48.17 -34.29
N LEU A 69 -12.62 49.11 -33.60
CA LEU A 69 -12.89 49.00 -32.16
C LEU A 69 -13.81 47.81 -31.83
N MET A 70 -14.76 47.48 -32.71
CA MET A 70 -15.60 46.29 -32.56
C MET A 70 -14.80 44.99 -32.74
N GLU A 71 -13.86 44.96 -33.69
CA GLU A 71 -12.96 43.81 -33.88
C GLU A 71 -12.02 43.63 -32.69
N GLU A 72 -11.38 44.70 -32.21
CA GLU A 72 -10.53 44.70 -31.03
C GLU A 72 -11.31 44.21 -29.78
N TYR A 73 -12.51 44.75 -29.55
CA TYR A 73 -13.38 44.28 -28.47
C TYR A 73 -13.73 42.78 -28.61
N SER A 74 -13.94 42.30 -29.83
CA SER A 74 -14.19 40.88 -30.10
C SER A 74 -12.98 40.00 -29.78
N GLN A 75 -11.76 40.43 -30.14
CA GLN A 75 -10.51 39.74 -29.79
C GLN A 75 -10.30 39.69 -28.28
N ILE A 76 -10.44 40.84 -27.59
CA ILE A 76 -10.38 40.94 -26.13
C ILE A 76 -11.39 40.00 -25.46
N SER A 77 -12.64 40.02 -25.94
CA SER A 77 -13.68 39.15 -25.38
C SER A 77 -13.39 37.68 -25.63
N THR A 78 -12.77 37.32 -26.75
CA THR A 78 -12.39 35.93 -27.06
C THR A 78 -11.33 35.43 -26.09
N ALA A 79 -10.25 36.20 -25.90
CA ALA A 79 -9.19 35.90 -24.94
C ALA A 79 -9.72 35.80 -23.49
N ALA A 80 -10.60 36.73 -23.10
CA ALA A 80 -11.23 36.71 -21.78
C ALA A 80 -12.03 35.41 -21.53
N PHE A 81 -12.87 34.99 -22.48
CA PHE A 81 -13.66 33.76 -22.34
C PHE A 81 -12.79 32.49 -22.34
N GLU A 82 -11.65 32.49 -23.04
CA GLU A 82 -10.69 31.39 -23.01
C GLU A 82 -10.06 31.25 -21.62
N MET A 83 -9.61 32.35 -21.02
CA MET A 83 -9.07 32.36 -19.65
C MET A 83 -10.13 31.96 -18.61
N MET A 84 -11.37 32.47 -18.75
CA MET A 84 -12.49 32.05 -17.88
C MET A 84 -12.68 30.53 -17.94
N LYS A 85 -12.66 29.94 -19.15
CA LYS A 85 -12.80 28.49 -19.33
C LYS A 85 -11.71 27.72 -18.59
N GLN A 86 -10.45 28.17 -18.66
CA GLN A 86 -9.34 27.55 -17.94
C GLN A 86 -9.52 27.65 -16.42
N MET A 87 -9.92 28.82 -15.91
CA MET A 87 -10.19 29.04 -14.49
C MET A 87 -11.33 28.15 -13.97
N ILE A 88 -12.46 28.10 -14.69
CA ILE A 88 -13.60 27.23 -14.35
C ILE A 88 -13.16 25.77 -14.33
N SER A 89 -12.37 25.35 -15.32
CA SER A 89 -11.87 23.97 -15.41
C SER A 89 -10.95 23.62 -14.23
N ALA A 90 -10.03 24.51 -13.86
CA ALA A 90 -9.14 24.30 -12.71
C ALA A 90 -9.93 24.21 -11.40
N ARG A 91 -10.90 25.12 -11.20
CA ARG A 91 -11.78 25.10 -10.02
C ARG A 91 -12.64 23.84 -9.95
N ALA A 92 -13.21 23.41 -11.07
CA ALA A 92 -14.00 22.19 -11.14
C ALA A 92 -13.16 20.93 -10.83
N THR A 93 -11.90 20.88 -11.27
CA THR A 93 -10.96 19.82 -10.89
C THR A 93 -10.70 19.79 -9.38
N LEU A 94 -10.61 20.95 -8.74
CA LEU A 94 -10.38 21.10 -7.29
C LEU A 94 -11.66 21.02 -6.44
N ASN A 95 -12.79 20.59 -7.02
CA ASN A 95 -14.11 20.56 -6.37
C ASN A 95 -14.53 21.92 -5.80
N LYS A 96 -14.19 23.01 -6.49
CA LYS A 96 -14.57 24.38 -6.12
C LYS A 96 -15.74 24.89 -6.95
N ARG A 97 -16.65 25.59 -6.28
CA ARG A 97 -17.80 26.24 -6.90
C ARG A 97 -17.40 27.48 -7.72
N SER A 98 -18.13 27.75 -8.79
CA SER A 98 -17.89 28.90 -9.67
C SER A 98 -19.20 29.55 -10.09
N TYR A 99 -19.39 30.84 -9.77
CA TYR A 99 -20.50 31.67 -10.23
C TYR A 99 -20.09 32.48 -11.45
N ILE A 100 -20.74 32.24 -12.58
CA ILE A 100 -20.36 32.83 -13.86
C ILE A 100 -21.26 34.03 -14.16
N ASP A 101 -20.67 35.23 -14.07
CA ASP A 101 -21.33 36.49 -14.40
C ASP A 101 -21.12 36.85 -15.88
N ALA A 102 -22.09 36.43 -16.69
CA ALA A 102 -22.26 36.84 -18.09
C ALA A 102 -23.76 36.82 -18.44
N THR A 103 -24.12 37.19 -19.66
CA THR A 103 -25.53 37.29 -20.07
C THR A 103 -26.19 35.93 -20.34
N HIS A 104 -25.44 34.98 -20.91
CA HIS A 104 -25.87 33.59 -21.19
C HIS A 104 -27.23 33.45 -21.90
N LEU A 105 -27.50 34.33 -22.86
CA LEU A 105 -28.84 34.49 -23.44
C LEU A 105 -29.13 33.42 -24.49
N LYS A 106 -28.11 32.92 -25.19
CA LYS A 106 -28.28 31.93 -26.27
C LYS A 106 -27.92 30.53 -25.80
N GLU A 107 -28.62 29.52 -26.31
CA GLU A 107 -28.34 28.11 -26.02
C GLU A 107 -26.87 27.70 -26.23
N ALA A 108 -26.27 28.10 -27.36
CA ALA A 108 -24.87 27.80 -27.68
C ALA A 108 -23.85 28.40 -26.68
N GLU A 109 -24.21 29.46 -25.96
CA GLU A 109 -23.38 30.03 -24.89
C GLU A 109 -23.46 29.16 -23.62
N ARG A 110 -24.65 28.62 -23.32
CA ARG A 110 -24.91 27.81 -22.14
C ARG A 110 -24.42 26.38 -22.27
N GLU A 111 -24.50 25.80 -23.46
CA GLU A 111 -24.09 24.43 -23.76
C GLU A 111 -22.63 24.17 -23.37
N LYS A 112 -21.74 25.15 -23.61
CA LYS A 112 -20.32 25.08 -23.26
C LYS A 112 -20.10 24.71 -21.79
N TYR A 113 -20.91 25.27 -20.89
CA TYR A 113 -20.80 25.01 -19.46
C TYR A 113 -21.46 23.70 -19.04
N ARG A 114 -22.53 23.25 -19.73
CA ARG A 114 -23.06 21.89 -19.55
C ARG A 114 -22.03 20.82 -19.94
N LEU A 115 -21.34 21.02 -21.05
CA LEU A 115 -20.25 20.14 -21.48
C LEU A 115 -19.08 20.15 -20.49
N LEU A 116 -18.72 21.31 -19.94
CA LEU A 116 -17.73 21.39 -18.85
C LEU A 116 -18.20 20.65 -17.59
N GLY A 117 -19.46 20.87 -17.16
CA GLY A 117 -20.04 20.16 -16.03
C GLY A 117 -20.01 18.65 -16.20
N LYS A 118 -20.39 18.14 -17.39
CA LYS A 118 -20.30 16.73 -17.74
C LYS A 118 -18.86 16.22 -17.74
N LYS A 119 -17.92 16.96 -18.33
CA LYS A 119 -16.49 16.60 -18.40
C LYS A 119 -15.85 16.49 -17.01
N TYR A 120 -16.18 17.40 -16.10
CA TYR A 120 -15.57 17.46 -14.77
C TYR A 120 -16.40 16.81 -13.67
N HIS A 121 -17.55 16.24 -14.01
CA HIS A 121 -18.52 15.62 -13.09
C HIS A 121 -19.00 16.58 -12.00
N VAL A 122 -19.28 17.83 -12.37
CA VAL A 122 -19.83 18.85 -11.47
C VAL A 122 -21.21 19.30 -11.94
N PRO A 123 -22.19 19.47 -11.03
CA PRO A 123 -23.53 19.92 -11.40
C PRO A 123 -23.50 21.34 -11.95
N VAL A 124 -24.36 21.60 -12.93
CA VAL A 124 -24.59 22.94 -13.49
C VAL A 124 -25.93 23.44 -13.02
N VAL A 125 -25.91 24.55 -12.29
CA VAL A 125 -27.09 25.23 -11.74
C VAL A 125 -27.31 26.53 -12.50
N VAL A 126 -28.57 26.90 -12.70
CA VAL A 126 -28.94 28.11 -13.43
C VAL A 126 -29.74 29.04 -12.52
N ILE A 127 -29.38 30.33 -12.51
CA ILE A 127 -30.14 31.39 -11.84
C ILE A 127 -30.58 32.40 -12.91
N VAL A 128 -31.88 32.44 -13.19
CA VAL A 128 -32.51 33.28 -14.22
C VAL A 128 -33.06 34.56 -13.59
N PHE A 129 -32.57 35.72 -14.02
CA PHE A 129 -33.06 37.04 -13.60
C PHE A 129 -34.22 37.49 -14.51
N ASP A 130 -35.42 37.02 -14.19
CA ASP A 130 -36.67 37.24 -14.91
C ASP A 130 -37.36 38.54 -14.44
N LEU A 131 -36.75 39.68 -14.79
CA LEU A 131 -37.24 41.02 -14.47
C LEU A 131 -38.04 41.63 -15.63
N SER A 132 -38.90 42.60 -15.34
CA SER A 132 -39.66 43.35 -16.34
C SER A 132 -38.76 44.32 -17.15
N LEU A 133 -39.15 44.59 -18.40
CA LEU A 133 -38.40 45.49 -19.28
C LEU A 133 -38.31 46.92 -18.71
N SER A 134 -39.36 47.40 -18.02
CA SER A 134 -39.39 48.70 -17.35
C SER A 134 -38.26 48.82 -16.32
N VAL A 135 -38.09 47.82 -15.46
CA VAL A 135 -37.03 47.77 -14.44
C VAL A 135 -35.64 47.75 -15.08
N LEU A 136 -35.45 47.00 -16.17
CA LEU A 136 -34.16 46.94 -16.87
C LEU A 136 -33.77 48.29 -17.51
N LEU A 137 -34.75 49.01 -18.07
CA LEU A 137 -34.53 50.32 -18.69
C LEU A 137 -34.28 51.41 -17.64
N GLU A 138 -35.05 51.42 -16.54
CA GLU A 138 -34.84 52.34 -15.42
C GLU A 138 -33.44 52.18 -14.82
N ARG A 139 -32.95 50.94 -14.69
CA ARG A 139 -31.59 50.65 -14.22
C ARG A 139 -30.50 51.03 -15.23
N ASP A 140 -30.78 51.00 -16.53
CA ASP A 140 -29.82 51.45 -17.56
C ASP A 140 -29.62 52.97 -17.50
N GLU A 141 -30.70 53.73 -17.31
CA GLU A 141 -30.67 55.19 -17.20
C GLU A 141 -29.90 55.69 -15.97
N LYS A 142 -29.90 54.90 -14.88
CA LYS A 142 -29.19 55.22 -13.64
C LYS A 142 -27.71 54.81 -13.63
N ARG A 143 -27.18 54.19 -14.68
CA ARG A 143 -25.74 53.81 -14.76
C ARG A 143 -24.87 54.98 -15.17
N THR A 144 -23.65 55.02 -14.62
CA THR A 144 -22.58 55.93 -15.06
C THR A 144 -22.27 55.81 -16.56
N HIS A 145 -22.32 54.59 -17.10
CA HIS A 145 -22.17 54.31 -18.53
C HIS A 145 -23.33 53.41 -19.01
N PRO A 146 -24.42 54.00 -19.56
CA PRO A 146 -25.57 53.24 -20.07
C PRO A 146 -25.16 52.29 -21.20
N ARG A 147 -25.77 51.10 -21.25
CA ARG A 147 -25.52 50.11 -22.31
C ARG A 147 -26.35 50.37 -23.56
N GLY A 148 -27.41 51.20 -23.44
CA GLY A 148 -28.25 51.67 -24.54
C GLY A 148 -29.58 50.92 -24.64
N LYS A 149 -30.69 51.68 -24.70
CA LYS A 149 -32.07 51.16 -24.71
C LYS A 149 -32.32 50.09 -25.78
N GLY A 150 -31.76 50.27 -26.99
CA GLY A 150 -31.91 49.30 -28.08
C GLY A 150 -31.25 47.94 -27.80
N LYS A 151 -30.05 47.94 -27.19
CA LYS A 151 -29.33 46.71 -26.81
C LYS A 151 -30.05 45.97 -25.69
N VAL A 152 -30.52 46.67 -24.67
CA VAL A 152 -31.27 46.10 -23.54
C VAL A 152 -32.58 45.47 -24.02
N LYS A 153 -33.34 46.18 -24.88
CA LYS A 153 -34.59 45.67 -25.46
C LYS A 153 -34.36 44.41 -26.30
N ARG A 154 -33.35 44.40 -27.18
CA ARG A 154 -32.98 43.22 -27.97
C ARG A 154 -32.60 42.03 -27.08
N GLN A 155 -31.82 42.25 -26.02
CA GLN A 155 -31.44 41.19 -25.08
C GLN A 155 -32.65 40.65 -24.32
N PHE A 156 -33.60 41.51 -23.93
CA PHE A 156 -34.85 41.10 -23.30
C PHE A 156 -35.71 40.25 -24.23
N GLU A 157 -35.86 40.63 -25.49
CA GLU A 157 -36.60 39.85 -26.49
C GLU A 157 -35.99 38.46 -26.70
N ILE A 158 -34.66 38.38 -26.84
CA ILE A 158 -33.94 37.10 -26.92
C ILE A 158 -34.21 36.26 -25.65
N MET A 159 -34.09 36.86 -24.46
CA MET A 159 -34.35 36.15 -23.20
C MET A 159 -35.76 35.57 -23.16
N ARG A 160 -36.79 36.34 -23.55
CA ARG A 160 -38.20 35.90 -23.52
C ARG A 160 -38.46 34.73 -24.47
N GLN A 161 -37.75 34.66 -25.60
CA GLN A 161 -37.80 33.51 -26.51
C GLN A 161 -37.08 32.29 -25.93
N GLU A 162 -35.93 32.49 -25.31
CA GLU A 162 -35.05 31.41 -24.83
C GLU A 162 -35.48 30.85 -23.47
N ILE A 163 -36.21 31.60 -22.63
CA ILE A 163 -36.60 31.17 -21.28
C ILE A 163 -37.44 29.87 -21.27
N ARG A 164 -38.25 29.65 -22.31
CA ARG A 164 -39.03 28.42 -22.49
C ARG A 164 -38.15 27.23 -22.86
N LYS A 165 -37.01 27.47 -23.51
CA LYS A 165 -36.04 26.44 -23.89
C LYS A 165 -35.15 26.04 -22.73
N ILE A 166 -34.79 26.98 -21.85
CA ILE A 166 -33.98 26.72 -20.64
C ILE A 166 -34.62 25.63 -19.77
N GLN A 167 -35.96 25.58 -19.68
CA GLN A 167 -36.68 24.54 -18.93
C GLN A 167 -36.54 23.13 -19.54
N ARG A 168 -36.22 23.03 -20.83
CA ARG A 168 -36.00 21.76 -21.55
C ARG A 168 -34.52 21.37 -21.58
N GLU A 169 -33.62 22.30 -21.25
CA GLU A 169 -32.20 22.04 -21.14
C GLU A 169 -31.90 21.29 -19.83
N SER A 170 -31.03 20.29 -19.88
CA SER A 170 -30.69 19.47 -18.71
C SER A 170 -29.74 20.24 -17.77
N TYR A 171 -30.29 20.69 -16.65
CA TYR A 171 -29.59 21.35 -15.54
C TYR A 171 -29.89 20.63 -14.23
N HIS A 172 -29.00 20.75 -13.25
CA HIS A 172 -29.22 20.19 -11.93
C HIS A 172 -30.38 20.89 -11.21
N ALA A 173 -30.40 22.23 -11.26
CA ALA A 173 -31.48 23.05 -10.73
C ALA A 173 -31.62 24.35 -11.52
N ILE A 174 -32.84 24.88 -11.61
CA ILE A 174 -33.15 26.16 -12.26
C ILE A 174 -33.91 27.03 -11.27
N TYR A 175 -33.32 28.16 -10.91
CA TYR A 175 -33.90 29.16 -10.02
C TYR A 175 -34.27 30.41 -10.80
N TYR A 176 -35.37 31.07 -10.41
CA TYR A 176 -35.83 32.32 -11.02
C TYR A 176 -35.78 33.44 -9.99
N ILE A 177 -35.26 34.61 -10.32
CA ILE A 177 -35.35 35.83 -9.50
C ILE A 177 -36.26 36.80 -10.25
N ARG A 178 -37.36 37.21 -9.63
CA ARG A 178 -38.41 38.07 -10.22
C ARG A 178 -38.52 39.39 -9.49
N ASP A 179 -39.21 40.37 -10.10
CA ASP A 179 -39.41 41.72 -9.56
C ASP A 179 -39.96 41.75 -8.12
N ARG A 180 -40.79 40.75 -7.76
CA ARG A 180 -41.42 40.61 -6.43
C ARG A 180 -40.53 39.98 -5.36
N ASP A 181 -39.35 39.46 -5.73
CA ASP A 181 -38.47 38.78 -4.79
C ASP A 181 -37.64 39.84 -4.02
N GLU A 182 -38.21 40.36 -2.92
CA GLU A 182 -37.61 41.45 -2.11
C GLU A 182 -36.26 41.07 -1.44
N SER A 183 -36.06 39.78 -1.12
CA SER A 183 -34.80 39.26 -0.55
C SER A 183 -34.52 37.83 -0.99
N VAL A 184 -33.33 37.61 -1.56
CA VAL A 184 -32.83 36.30 -2.01
C VAL A 184 -31.53 35.97 -1.26
N SER A 185 -31.52 34.85 -0.54
CA SER A 185 -30.33 34.27 0.11
C SER A 185 -29.85 33.03 -0.63
N ILE A 186 -28.57 32.69 -0.43
CA ILE A 186 -28.00 31.42 -0.89
C ILE A 186 -27.63 30.58 0.33
N GLU A 187 -27.94 29.28 0.25
CA GLU A 187 -27.39 28.25 1.12
C GLU A 187 -26.53 27.29 0.30
N THR A 188 -25.39 26.90 0.87
CA THR A 188 -24.58 25.83 0.29
C THR A 188 -25.10 24.50 0.82
N GLU A 189 -25.42 23.58 -0.08
CA GLU A 189 -25.76 22.22 0.32
C GLU A 189 -24.53 21.53 0.90
N GLU A 190 -24.68 20.92 2.06
CA GLU A 190 -23.62 20.10 2.64
C GLU A 190 -23.33 18.92 1.73
N ALA A 191 -22.03 18.62 1.56
CA ALA A 191 -21.62 17.45 0.83
C ALA A 191 -21.80 16.23 1.74
N SER A 192 -22.99 15.63 1.73
CA SER A 192 -23.38 14.47 2.58
C SER A 192 -22.45 13.25 2.45
N TYR A 193 -21.64 13.21 1.39
CA TYR A 193 -20.62 12.20 1.13
C TYR A 193 -19.24 12.55 1.72
N TYR A 194 -19.11 13.62 2.51
CA TYR A 194 -17.93 13.86 3.36
C TYR A 194 -18.26 13.43 4.79
N LEU A 195 -17.46 12.52 5.33
CA LEU A 195 -17.61 12.03 6.70
C LEU A 195 -16.44 12.51 7.56
N ASN A 196 -16.74 12.91 8.79
CA ASN A 196 -15.72 13.14 9.80
C ASN A 196 -15.38 11.80 10.47
N ALA A 197 -14.09 11.46 10.49
CA ALA A 197 -13.55 10.23 11.06
C ALA A 197 -12.66 10.49 12.30
N ASP A 198 -12.87 11.61 13.00
CA ASP A 198 -12.10 11.97 14.21
C ASP A 198 -12.40 11.01 15.37
N ASN A 199 -13.66 10.56 15.51
CA ASN A 199 -14.06 9.51 16.46
C ASN A 199 -13.79 8.08 15.94
N GLY A 200 -13.24 7.94 14.74
CA GLY A 200 -13.04 6.67 14.06
C GLY A 200 -14.30 6.10 13.39
N LEU A 201 -14.08 5.24 12.39
CA LEU A 201 -15.09 4.54 11.61
C LEU A 201 -14.68 3.09 11.37
N ASP A 202 -15.64 2.18 11.42
CA ASP A 202 -15.41 0.76 11.13
C ASP A 202 -16.03 0.40 9.78
N ILE A 203 -15.18 0.12 8.79
CA ILE A 203 -15.60 -0.04 7.39
C ILE A 203 -15.73 -1.52 7.11
N ILE A 204 -16.93 -1.99 6.79
CA ILE A 204 -17.29 -3.40 6.64
C ILE A 204 -17.40 -3.74 5.15
N GLY A 205 -16.80 -4.87 4.74
CA GLY A 205 -16.88 -5.45 3.40
C GLY A 205 -18.29 -5.84 2.95
N ASP A 206 -18.39 -6.52 1.81
CA ASP A 206 -19.67 -6.94 1.23
C ASP A 206 -20.33 -8.01 2.13
N ILE A 207 -21.52 -7.71 2.66
CA ILE A 207 -22.20 -8.54 3.67
C ILE A 207 -23.07 -9.60 3.00
N HIS A 208 -23.70 -9.27 1.87
CA HIS A 208 -24.56 -10.17 1.09
C HIS A 208 -25.63 -10.88 1.92
N GLY A 209 -26.16 -10.26 2.99
CA GLY A 209 -27.16 -10.89 3.86
C GLY A 209 -26.60 -11.97 4.80
N CYS A 210 -25.28 -12.10 4.97
CA CYS A 210 -24.64 -12.90 6.03
C CYS A 210 -24.70 -12.17 7.39
N MET A 211 -25.91 -12.04 7.93
CA MET A 211 -26.16 -11.22 9.12
C MET A 211 -25.63 -11.84 10.42
N ASP A 212 -25.50 -13.17 10.50
CA ASP A 212 -24.93 -13.83 11.68
C ASP A 212 -23.44 -13.45 11.83
N GLU A 213 -22.67 -13.51 10.75
CA GLU A 213 -21.30 -13.03 10.71
C GLU A 213 -21.20 -11.52 10.94
N CYS A 214 -22.17 -10.73 10.45
CA CYS A 214 -22.22 -9.28 10.67
C CYS A 214 -22.41 -8.93 12.15
N TYR A 215 -23.33 -9.60 12.86
CA TYR A 215 -23.52 -9.37 14.29
C TYR A 215 -22.29 -9.76 15.11
N GLU A 216 -21.72 -10.94 14.84
CA GLU A 216 -20.48 -11.37 15.51
C GLU A 216 -19.32 -10.38 15.23
N LEU A 217 -19.24 -9.84 14.01
CA LEU A 217 -18.23 -8.86 13.65
C LEU A 217 -18.41 -7.54 14.42
N LEU A 218 -19.66 -7.03 14.51
CA LEU A 218 -19.97 -5.83 15.29
C LEU A 218 -19.65 -6.01 16.77
N GLU A 219 -19.94 -7.18 17.34
CA GLU A 219 -19.59 -7.50 18.73
C GLU A 219 -18.06 -7.53 18.94
N ARG A 220 -17.31 -8.16 18.04
CA ARG A 220 -15.83 -8.15 18.05
C ARG A 220 -15.25 -6.74 17.87
N LEU A 221 -15.95 -5.89 17.13
CA LEU A 221 -15.62 -4.47 16.96
C LEU A 221 -15.97 -3.62 18.19
N GLY A 222 -16.64 -4.17 19.21
CA GLY A 222 -16.98 -3.47 20.45
C GLY A 222 -18.34 -2.75 20.42
N TYR A 223 -19.19 -3.01 19.42
CA TYR A 223 -20.56 -2.47 19.40
C TYR A 223 -21.45 -3.27 20.35
N ILE A 224 -22.31 -2.56 21.08
CA ILE A 224 -23.25 -3.14 22.03
C ILE A 224 -24.65 -3.06 21.45
N LYS A 225 -25.36 -4.18 21.42
CA LYS A 225 -26.78 -4.25 21.05
C LYS A 225 -27.63 -3.74 22.21
N HIS A 226 -28.50 -2.77 21.94
CA HIS A 226 -29.44 -2.23 22.91
C HIS A 226 -30.85 -2.85 22.76
N ASP A 227 -31.74 -2.57 23.71
CA ASP A 227 -33.12 -3.10 23.77
C ASP A 227 -33.96 -2.73 22.54
N ASP A 228 -33.63 -1.63 21.87
CA ASP A 228 -34.25 -1.18 20.62
C ASP A 228 -33.73 -1.92 19.37
N GLY A 229 -32.82 -2.88 19.55
CA GLY A 229 -32.22 -3.67 18.48
C GLY A 229 -31.09 -2.96 17.72
N LEU A 230 -30.74 -1.72 18.10
CA LEU A 230 -29.68 -0.95 17.46
C LEU A 230 -28.32 -1.19 18.15
N TYR A 231 -27.28 -1.27 17.33
CA TYR A 231 -25.90 -1.39 17.76
C TYR A 231 -25.26 -0.01 17.92
N ARG A 232 -24.62 0.22 19.06
CA ARG A 232 -23.93 1.49 19.38
C ARG A 232 -22.55 1.19 19.94
N HIS A 233 -21.54 1.94 19.48
CA HIS A 233 -20.19 1.85 20.03
C HIS A 233 -20.05 2.81 21.23
N PRO A 234 -19.48 2.39 22.37
CA PRO A 234 -19.35 3.24 23.56
C PRO A 234 -18.48 4.48 23.32
N GLU A 235 -17.52 4.41 22.39
CA GLU A 235 -16.67 5.55 21.99
C GLU A 235 -17.31 6.44 20.91
N GLY A 236 -18.56 6.19 20.52
CA GLY A 236 -19.26 6.98 19.50
C GLY A 236 -18.84 6.70 18.04
N ARG A 237 -18.13 5.59 17.80
CA ARG A 237 -17.82 5.08 16.45
C ARG A 237 -19.10 4.71 15.70
N LYS A 238 -19.03 4.80 14.37
CA LYS A 238 -20.07 4.35 13.45
C LYS A 238 -19.46 3.39 12.43
N PHE A 239 -20.28 2.51 11.89
CA PHE A 239 -19.85 1.59 10.84
C PHE A 239 -20.30 2.05 9.45
N VAL A 240 -19.50 1.71 8.44
CA VAL A 240 -19.76 2.02 7.02
C VAL A 240 -19.76 0.72 6.24
N SER A 241 -20.84 0.37 5.55
CA SER A 241 -20.80 -0.73 4.57
C SER A 241 -20.24 -0.22 3.24
N VAL A 242 -19.29 -0.96 2.66
CA VAL A 242 -18.76 -0.68 1.32
C VAL A 242 -19.77 -0.97 0.21
N GLY A 243 -20.90 -1.62 0.50
CA GLY A 243 -21.94 -1.97 -0.47
C GLY A 243 -22.44 -3.39 -0.29
N ASP A 244 -23.34 -3.81 -1.20
CA ASP A 244 -23.83 -5.18 -1.31
C ASP A 244 -24.24 -5.80 0.05
N ILE A 245 -25.05 -5.06 0.81
CA ILE A 245 -25.55 -5.52 2.12
C ILE A 245 -26.49 -6.74 2.01
N MET A 246 -27.01 -7.02 0.83
CA MET A 246 -28.04 -8.02 0.53
C MET A 246 -27.68 -8.84 -0.72
N SER A 247 -28.58 -9.76 -1.07
CA SER A 247 -28.47 -10.73 -2.18
C SER A 247 -27.43 -11.82 -1.91
N ARG A 248 -27.66 -13.02 -2.46
CA ARG A 248 -26.86 -14.27 -2.33
C ARG A 248 -26.87 -14.96 -0.97
N GLY A 249 -26.88 -14.23 0.14
CA GLY A 249 -26.85 -14.82 1.48
C GLY A 249 -28.22 -14.92 2.16
N PRO A 250 -28.28 -15.68 3.26
CA PRO A 250 -29.51 -16.25 3.79
C PRO A 250 -30.47 -15.25 4.43
N LYS A 251 -29.98 -14.10 4.92
CA LYS A 251 -30.74 -13.13 5.71
C LYS A 251 -30.81 -11.75 5.05
N SER A 252 -30.95 -11.73 3.72
CA SER A 252 -31.00 -10.50 2.91
C SER A 252 -32.10 -9.51 3.35
N THR A 253 -33.28 -10.01 3.71
CA THR A 253 -34.40 -9.19 4.21
C THR A 253 -34.09 -8.56 5.56
N GLU A 254 -33.44 -9.32 6.45
CA GLU A 254 -33.01 -8.82 7.76
C GLU A 254 -31.95 -7.73 7.60
N ALA A 255 -31.01 -7.89 6.67
CA ALA A 255 -30.02 -6.86 6.35
C ALA A 255 -30.67 -5.53 5.93
N LEU A 256 -31.70 -5.57 5.08
CA LEU A 256 -32.42 -4.35 4.66
C LEU A 256 -33.12 -3.65 5.83
N PHE A 257 -33.77 -4.40 6.73
CA PHE A 257 -34.35 -3.82 7.94
C PHE A 257 -33.27 -3.24 8.87
N PHE A 258 -32.19 -3.99 9.08
CA PHE A 258 -31.07 -3.58 9.93
C PHE A 258 -30.46 -2.26 9.46
N PHE A 259 -30.07 -2.15 8.19
CA PHE A 259 -29.47 -0.94 7.65
C PHE A 259 -30.45 0.23 7.60
N SER A 260 -31.71 -0.02 7.24
CA SER A 260 -32.76 1.02 7.27
C SER A 260 -32.90 1.63 8.67
N ALA A 261 -32.96 0.81 9.72
CA ALA A 261 -33.02 1.28 11.09
C ALA A 261 -31.77 2.06 11.51
N HIS A 262 -30.57 1.55 11.25
CA HIS A 262 -29.33 2.21 11.67
C HIS A 262 -29.05 3.52 10.93
N LEU A 263 -29.41 3.61 9.64
CA LEU A 263 -29.30 4.85 8.86
C LEU A 263 -30.27 5.92 9.37
N ASN A 264 -31.53 5.55 9.65
CA ASN A 264 -32.54 6.46 10.18
C ASN A 264 -32.17 7.03 11.57
N HIS A 265 -31.42 6.27 12.36
CA HIS A 265 -30.90 6.69 13.67
C HIS A 265 -29.49 7.32 13.61
N ASN A 266 -28.92 7.52 12.41
CA ASN A 266 -27.58 8.09 12.21
C ASN A 266 -26.47 7.29 12.93
N LEU A 267 -26.57 5.97 12.98
CA LEU A 267 -25.62 5.04 13.61
C LEU A 267 -24.70 4.34 12.60
N ALA A 268 -25.03 4.41 11.31
CA ALA A 268 -24.28 3.76 10.24
C ALA A 268 -24.26 4.61 8.97
N TYR A 269 -23.44 4.20 8.01
CA TYR A 269 -23.42 4.70 6.64
C TYR A 269 -23.39 3.53 5.65
N MET A 270 -23.88 3.76 4.43
CA MET A 270 -23.86 2.78 3.36
C MET A 270 -23.52 3.46 2.03
N ILE A 271 -22.79 2.73 1.18
CA ILE A 271 -22.43 3.13 -0.17
C ILE A 271 -23.31 2.40 -1.18
N ASP A 272 -23.57 3.06 -2.30
CA ASP A 272 -24.26 2.48 -3.45
C ASP A 272 -23.48 1.31 -4.08
N SER A 273 -24.18 0.25 -4.47
CA SER A 273 -23.60 -0.99 -4.98
C SER A 273 -24.37 -1.54 -6.18
N ASN A 274 -23.81 -2.53 -6.89
CA ASN A 274 -24.46 -3.09 -8.07
C ASN A 274 -25.75 -3.85 -7.71
N HIS A 275 -25.79 -4.65 -6.64
CA HIS A 275 -27.02 -5.32 -6.22
C HIS A 275 -28.05 -4.32 -5.66
N GLY A 276 -27.60 -3.38 -4.82
CA GLY A 276 -28.44 -2.32 -4.28
C GLY A 276 -29.12 -1.48 -5.36
N TRP A 277 -28.37 -1.02 -6.36
CA TRP A 277 -28.91 -0.28 -7.50
C TRP A 277 -29.94 -1.07 -8.30
N LYS A 278 -29.70 -2.36 -8.52
CA LYS A 278 -30.61 -3.23 -9.27
C LYS A 278 -31.94 -3.42 -8.55
N ILE A 279 -31.89 -3.68 -7.24
CA ILE A 279 -33.07 -3.80 -6.37
C ILE A 279 -33.82 -2.48 -6.30
N ALA A 280 -33.12 -1.35 -6.12
CA ALA A 280 -33.73 -0.02 -6.06
C ALA A 280 -34.56 0.28 -7.32
N ARG A 281 -34.04 -0.04 -8.51
CA ARG A 281 -34.76 0.12 -9.78
C ARG A 281 -35.98 -0.79 -9.88
N TRP A 282 -35.89 -2.02 -9.37
CA TRP A 282 -37.03 -2.93 -9.32
C TRP A 282 -38.12 -2.42 -8.37
N LEU A 283 -37.75 -1.92 -7.19
CA LEU A 283 -38.68 -1.26 -6.25
C LEU A 283 -39.33 -0.01 -6.84
N ASP A 284 -38.61 0.72 -7.69
CA ASP A 284 -39.08 1.87 -8.50
C ASP A 284 -39.96 1.45 -9.70
N GLY A 285 -40.33 0.18 -9.81
CA GLY A 285 -41.25 -0.34 -10.85
C GLY A 285 -40.62 -0.54 -12.24
N LYS A 286 -39.29 -0.44 -12.37
CA LYS A 286 -38.61 -0.66 -13.65
C LYS A 286 -38.50 -2.15 -13.96
N LYS A 287 -38.55 -2.50 -15.25
CA LYS A 287 -38.27 -3.86 -15.72
C LYS A 287 -36.77 -4.15 -15.59
N VAL A 288 -36.42 -5.05 -14.69
CA VAL A 288 -35.04 -5.45 -14.39
C VAL A 288 -34.97 -6.96 -14.23
N THR A 289 -33.92 -7.59 -14.74
CA THR A 289 -33.64 -9.02 -14.52
C THR A 289 -32.96 -9.20 -13.17
N LEU A 290 -33.69 -9.74 -12.19
CA LEU A 290 -33.16 -10.11 -10.88
C LEU A 290 -32.44 -11.46 -11.02
N ASN A 291 -31.16 -11.52 -10.67
CA ASN A 291 -30.30 -12.70 -10.77
C ASN A 291 -29.36 -12.75 -9.55
N HIS A 292 -28.69 -13.88 -9.31
CA HIS A 292 -27.66 -14.00 -8.28
C HIS A 292 -28.15 -13.65 -6.86
N GLY A 293 -29.35 -14.10 -6.51
CA GLY A 293 -29.93 -13.96 -5.17
C GLY A 293 -30.77 -12.68 -4.97
N ASP A 294 -30.87 -11.83 -5.99
CA ASP A 294 -31.81 -10.70 -5.98
C ASP A 294 -33.28 -11.18 -5.99
N GLU A 295 -33.53 -12.38 -6.52
CA GLU A 295 -34.84 -13.00 -6.66
C GLU A 295 -35.52 -13.24 -5.31
N TRP A 296 -34.74 -13.52 -4.27
CA TRP A 296 -35.24 -13.78 -2.90
C TRP A 296 -35.88 -12.54 -2.27
N ILE A 297 -35.47 -11.34 -2.67
CA ILE A 297 -36.12 -10.10 -2.24
C ILE A 297 -37.52 -10.01 -2.84
N LYS A 298 -37.69 -10.41 -4.10
CA LYS A 298 -39.02 -10.46 -4.73
C LYS A 298 -39.93 -11.50 -4.05
N GLU A 299 -39.39 -12.65 -3.70
CA GLU A 299 -40.11 -13.68 -2.93
C GLU A 299 -40.51 -13.18 -1.55
N THR A 300 -39.64 -12.41 -0.87
CA THR A 300 -39.93 -11.75 0.40
C THR A 300 -41.13 -10.81 0.31
N PHE A 301 -41.22 -9.97 -0.72
CA PHE A 301 -42.40 -9.11 -0.89
C PHE A 301 -43.68 -9.91 -1.15
N THR A 302 -43.56 -11.12 -1.71
CA THR A 302 -44.70 -12.01 -1.87
C THR A 302 -45.13 -12.58 -0.51
N SER A 303 -44.19 -12.97 0.36
CA SER A 303 -44.49 -13.48 1.69
C SER A 303 -44.94 -12.41 2.69
N PHE A 304 -44.54 -11.14 2.50
CA PHE A 304 -45.01 -10.02 3.32
C PHE A 304 -46.52 -9.84 3.31
N SER A 305 -47.20 -10.20 2.23
CA SER A 305 -48.67 -10.20 2.16
C SER A 305 -49.35 -11.08 3.22
N LEU A 306 -48.61 -12.01 3.84
CA LEU A 306 -49.09 -12.89 4.90
C LEU A 306 -48.97 -12.27 6.30
N THR A 307 -48.15 -11.22 6.48
CA THR A 307 -47.77 -10.68 7.80
C THR A 307 -48.02 -9.18 7.94
N TYR A 308 -47.98 -8.43 6.84
CA TYR A 308 -48.11 -6.98 6.79
C TYR A 308 -49.33 -6.57 5.97
N THR A 309 -49.91 -5.42 6.32
CA THR A 309 -50.94 -4.76 5.50
C THR A 309 -50.33 -4.13 4.25
N ASP A 310 -51.15 -3.92 3.20
CA ASP A 310 -50.68 -3.30 1.95
C ASP A 310 -50.03 -1.92 2.17
N GLU A 311 -50.56 -1.12 3.11
CA GLU A 311 -49.99 0.18 3.47
C GLU A 311 -48.59 0.05 4.10
N GLN A 312 -48.39 -0.94 4.97
CA GLN A 312 -47.08 -1.21 5.56
C GLN A 312 -46.08 -1.71 4.51
N ILE A 313 -46.52 -2.56 3.58
CA ILE A 313 -45.68 -3.08 2.50
C ILE A 313 -45.21 -1.95 1.59
N GLU A 314 -46.12 -1.05 1.21
CA GLU A 314 -45.76 0.10 0.37
C GLU A 314 -44.86 1.09 1.11
N LYS A 315 -45.04 1.26 2.42
CA LYS A 315 -44.09 2.04 3.24
C LYS A 315 -42.71 1.41 3.26
N ILE A 316 -42.61 0.10 3.50
CA ILE A 316 -41.33 -0.64 3.48
C ILE A 316 -40.68 -0.54 2.10
N ARG A 317 -41.46 -0.68 1.03
CA ARG A 317 -41.01 -0.51 -0.36
C ARG A 317 -40.41 0.86 -0.57
N GLU A 318 -41.11 1.93 -0.16
CA GLU A 318 -40.67 3.30 -0.32
C GLU A 318 -39.42 3.60 0.52
N ASP A 319 -39.38 3.14 1.76
CA ASP A 319 -38.26 3.33 2.68
C ASP A 319 -36.99 2.66 2.11
N TRP A 320 -37.07 1.40 1.67
CA TRP A 320 -35.95 0.69 1.07
C TRP A 320 -35.53 1.29 -0.27
N LYS A 321 -36.49 1.67 -1.12
CA LYS A 321 -36.20 2.33 -2.40
C LYS A 321 -35.44 3.64 -2.16
N THR A 322 -35.91 4.45 -1.22
CA THR A 322 -35.31 5.76 -0.90
C THR A 322 -33.91 5.57 -0.34
N MET A 323 -33.73 4.66 0.62
CA MET A 323 -32.43 4.32 1.19
C MET A 323 -31.40 3.94 0.11
N LEU A 324 -31.77 3.04 -0.80
CA LEU A 324 -30.86 2.56 -1.84
C LEU A 324 -30.58 3.63 -2.93
N LEU A 325 -31.59 4.41 -3.34
CA LEU A 325 -31.41 5.46 -4.35
C LEU A 325 -30.63 6.67 -3.84
N GLN A 326 -30.68 6.96 -2.54
CA GLN A 326 -30.00 8.11 -1.92
C GLN A 326 -28.58 7.78 -1.42
N SER A 327 -28.18 6.50 -1.44
CA SER A 327 -26.83 6.10 -1.07
C SER A 327 -25.80 6.73 -2.04
N PRO A 328 -24.73 7.37 -1.55
CA PRO A 328 -23.73 8.00 -2.41
C PRO A 328 -22.83 6.96 -3.07
N SER A 329 -22.20 7.33 -4.19
CA SER A 329 -21.24 6.46 -4.89
C SER A 329 -19.99 6.13 -4.09
N HIS A 330 -19.61 7.03 -3.17
CA HIS A 330 -18.46 6.90 -2.28
C HIS A 330 -18.55 7.92 -1.14
N TYR A 331 -17.80 7.69 -0.08
CA TYR A 331 -17.55 8.67 0.98
C TYR A 331 -16.09 9.15 0.97
N VAL A 332 -15.87 10.44 1.21
CA VAL A 332 -14.56 11.02 1.48
C VAL A 332 -14.43 11.23 2.98
N LEU A 333 -13.49 10.51 3.60
CA LEU A 333 -13.23 10.60 5.03
C LEU A 333 -12.26 11.75 5.30
N THR A 334 -12.60 12.54 6.31
CA THR A 334 -11.80 13.67 6.76
C THR A 334 -11.43 13.51 8.23
N ARG A 335 -10.22 13.93 8.57
CA ARG A 335 -9.75 14.07 9.95
C ARG A 335 -9.21 15.47 10.17
N ASN A 336 -9.66 16.16 11.20
CA ASN A 336 -9.35 17.57 11.45
C ASN A 336 -9.55 18.46 10.19
N GLY A 337 -10.59 18.16 9.39
CA GLY A 337 -10.91 18.88 8.15
C GLY A 337 -10.02 18.56 6.93
N VAL A 338 -9.06 17.63 7.05
CA VAL A 338 -8.18 17.20 5.95
C VAL A 338 -8.66 15.86 5.41
N LYS A 339 -8.67 15.69 4.08
CA LYS A 339 -9.00 14.41 3.43
C LYS A 339 -7.91 13.39 3.70
N THR A 340 -8.30 12.20 4.15
CA THR A 340 -7.33 11.17 4.54
C THR A 340 -7.65 9.78 3.99
N ALA A 341 -8.92 9.49 3.70
CA ALA A 341 -9.33 8.22 3.10
C ALA A 341 -10.61 8.39 2.26
N VAL A 342 -10.90 7.40 1.44
CA VAL A 342 -12.10 7.29 0.60
C VAL A 342 -12.64 5.88 0.71
N VAL A 343 -13.95 5.74 0.80
CA VAL A 343 -14.62 4.44 0.82
C VAL A 343 -15.51 4.34 -0.40
N ALA A 344 -15.37 3.28 -1.21
CA ALA A 344 -16.15 3.01 -2.42
C ALA A 344 -16.46 1.52 -2.51
N HIS A 345 -17.45 1.12 -3.33
CA HIS A 345 -17.79 -0.30 -3.48
C HIS A 345 -16.75 -1.07 -4.31
N ALA A 346 -16.73 -0.95 -5.63
CA ALA A 346 -15.78 -1.66 -6.50
C ALA A 346 -14.49 -0.89 -6.80
N GLY A 347 -14.46 0.42 -6.54
CA GLY A 347 -13.30 1.28 -6.76
C GLY A 347 -13.62 2.70 -7.18
N ILE A 348 -12.61 3.57 -7.29
CA ILE A 348 -12.77 4.97 -7.71
C ILE A 348 -11.49 5.55 -8.30
N LYS A 349 -11.60 6.40 -9.34
CA LYS A 349 -10.47 7.13 -9.92
C LYS A 349 -10.20 8.43 -9.15
N ASP A 350 -8.94 8.83 -9.02
CA ASP A 350 -8.53 10.01 -8.23
C ASP A 350 -9.31 11.29 -8.57
N HIS A 351 -9.55 11.55 -9.86
CA HIS A 351 -10.27 12.74 -10.32
C HIS A 351 -11.80 12.70 -10.11
N TYR A 352 -12.33 11.56 -9.66
CA TYR A 352 -13.74 11.38 -9.25
C TYR A 352 -13.96 11.64 -7.75
N ILE A 353 -12.90 11.64 -6.93
CA ILE A 353 -12.99 11.79 -5.49
C ILE A 353 -13.65 13.13 -5.12
N GLY A 354 -14.70 13.06 -4.31
CA GLY A 354 -15.47 14.21 -3.85
C GLY A 354 -16.46 14.78 -4.88
N LYS A 355 -16.91 13.97 -5.84
CA LYS A 355 -17.89 14.33 -6.88
C LYS A 355 -18.97 13.27 -7.02
N GLN A 356 -20.16 13.65 -7.49
CA GLN A 356 -21.27 12.71 -7.73
C GLN A 356 -21.79 12.86 -9.16
N SER A 357 -21.87 11.77 -9.91
CA SER A 357 -22.51 11.71 -11.23
C SER A 357 -22.79 10.25 -11.61
N ASN A 358 -23.71 10.01 -12.54
CA ASN A 358 -24.05 8.65 -12.99
C ASN A 358 -22.82 7.85 -13.44
N THR A 359 -21.88 8.49 -14.17
CA THR A 359 -20.64 7.83 -14.61
C THR A 359 -19.74 7.43 -13.43
N ILE A 360 -19.72 8.23 -12.36
CA ILE A 360 -18.97 7.89 -11.15
C ILE A 360 -19.67 6.72 -10.46
N SER A 361 -20.98 6.80 -10.24
CA SER A 361 -21.76 5.70 -9.63
C SER A 361 -21.61 4.40 -10.41
N ASP A 362 -21.65 4.41 -11.74
CA ASP A 362 -21.45 3.20 -12.54
C ASP A 362 -20.04 2.64 -12.37
N PHE A 363 -19.01 3.50 -12.34
CA PHE A 363 -17.64 3.06 -12.06
C PHE A 363 -17.50 2.49 -10.64
N THR A 364 -18.08 3.12 -9.63
CA THR A 364 -17.99 2.64 -8.24
C THR A 364 -18.81 1.37 -8.01
N ARG A 365 -19.86 1.11 -8.79
CA ARG A 365 -20.65 -0.14 -8.69
C ARG A 365 -19.97 -1.35 -9.34
N TYR A 366 -19.28 -1.16 -10.46
CA TYR A 366 -18.81 -2.26 -11.30
C TYR A 366 -17.28 -2.35 -11.43
N GLY A 367 -16.56 -1.29 -11.06
CA GLY A 367 -15.11 -1.18 -11.24
C GLY A 367 -14.70 -0.91 -12.68
N GLU A 368 -13.41 -1.06 -12.97
CA GLU A 368 -12.86 -0.94 -14.32
C GLU A 368 -13.05 -2.24 -15.10
N THR A 369 -13.52 -2.14 -16.35
CA THR A 369 -13.68 -3.28 -17.26
C THR A 369 -12.81 -3.08 -18.50
N LEU A 370 -11.96 -4.06 -18.81
CA LEU A 370 -11.04 -4.04 -19.96
C LEU A 370 -11.62 -4.68 -21.22
N GLY A 371 -12.83 -5.24 -21.13
CA GLY A 371 -13.51 -5.95 -22.22
C GLY A 371 -14.36 -7.08 -21.67
N MET A 372 -14.79 -8.00 -22.55
CA MET A 372 -15.44 -9.25 -22.17
C MET A 372 -14.50 -10.42 -22.49
N ASP A 373 -14.53 -11.47 -21.67
CA ASP A 373 -13.84 -12.72 -21.93
C ASP A 373 -14.60 -13.59 -22.94
N THR A 374 -14.08 -14.79 -23.23
CA THR A 374 -14.68 -15.75 -24.18
C THR A 374 -16.06 -16.25 -23.75
N ASP A 375 -16.38 -16.15 -22.46
CA ASP A 375 -17.66 -16.54 -21.87
C ASP A 375 -18.63 -15.35 -21.73
N GLY A 376 -18.24 -14.17 -22.24
CA GLY A 376 -19.02 -12.94 -22.19
C GLY A 376 -19.02 -12.24 -20.83
N LYS A 377 -18.12 -12.59 -19.91
CA LYS A 377 -17.96 -11.93 -18.60
C LYS A 377 -16.98 -10.76 -18.69
N PRO A 378 -17.22 -9.66 -17.96
CA PRO A 378 -16.33 -8.50 -17.98
C PRO A 378 -14.95 -8.85 -17.38
N ILE A 379 -13.90 -8.57 -18.13
CA ILE A 379 -12.51 -8.66 -17.65
C ILE A 379 -12.25 -7.46 -16.74
N ARG A 380 -12.04 -7.71 -15.45
CA ARG A 380 -11.77 -6.66 -14.45
C ARG A 380 -10.39 -6.05 -14.66
N GLY A 381 -10.31 -4.73 -14.62
CA GLY A 381 -9.08 -3.95 -14.68
C GLY A 381 -8.53 -3.62 -13.29
N ASP A 382 -7.20 -3.58 -13.17
CA ASP A 382 -6.49 -3.24 -11.93
C ASP A 382 -6.40 -1.71 -11.74
N TRP A 383 -7.55 -1.04 -11.65
CA TRP A 383 -7.65 0.44 -11.59
C TRP A 383 -6.79 1.06 -10.48
N TYR A 384 -6.65 0.35 -9.35
CA TYR A 384 -5.89 0.76 -8.17
C TYR A 384 -4.40 0.95 -8.45
N ARG A 385 -3.86 0.40 -9.54
CA ARG A 385 -2.46 0.68 -9.94
C ARG A 385 -2.22 2.13 -10.36
N ASN A 386 -3.25 2.76 -10.92
CA ASN A 386 -3.18 4.13 -11.42
C ASN A 386 -3.56 5.15 -10.33
N HIS A 387 -3.76 4.71 -9.09
CA HIS A 387 -3.96 5.59 -7.96
C HIS A 387 -2.65 6.32 -7.61
N LEU A 388 -2.69 7.64 -7.63
CA LEU A 388 -1.54 8.51 -7.38
C LEU A 388 -1.78 9.49 -6.24
N SER A 389 -3.03 9.69 -5.84
CA SER A 389 -3.41 10.55 -4.72
C SER A 389 -2.98 9.95 -3.38
N LYS A 390 -3.02 10.76 -2.31
CA LYS A 390 -2.49 10.37 -0.99
C LYS A 390 -3.56 9.73 -0.11
N GLU A 391 -4.82 9.93 -0.46
CA GLU A 391 -5.98 9.41 0.24
C GLU A 391 -6.01 7.89 0.16
N LEU A 392 -6.11 7.21 1.30
CA LEU A 392 -6.29 5.76 1.36
C LEU A 392 -7.63 5.37 0.74
N ILE A 393 -7.68 4.50 -0.28
CA ILE A 393 -8.97 4.03 -0.85
C ILE A 393 -9.32 2.65 -0.29
N ILE A 394 -10.49 2.51 0.31
CA ILE A 394 -11.00 1.26 0.89
C ILE A 394 -12.19 0.79 0.05
N TRP A 395 -12.14 -0.46 -0.41
CA TRP A 395 -13.07 -1.01 -1.40
C TRP A 395 -13.35 -2.51 -1.22
N GLY A 396 -14.32 -3.05 -1.97
CA GLY A 396 -14.81 -4.44 -1.95
C GLY A 396 -15.14 -4.97 -3.36
N HIS A 397 -16.23 -5.72 -3.55
CA HIS A 397 -16.73 -6.26 -4.85
C HIS A 397 -15.84 -7.31 -5.56
N ASP A 398 -14.58 -7.46 -5.16
CA ASP A 398 -13.63 -8.42 -5.72
C ASP A 398 -13.15 -9.41 -4.65
N PRO A 399 -13.85 -10.54 -4.45
CA PRO A 399 -13.53 -11.48 -3.39
C PRO A 399 -12.09 -11.98 -3.48
N LYS A 400 -11.32 -11.78 -2.41
CA LYS A 400 -9.97 -12.34 -2.20
C LYS A 400 -9.93 -13.12 -0.88
N PRO A 401 -9.09 -14.14 -0.72
CA PRO A 401 -9.01 -14.87 0.56
C PRO A 401 -8.58 -14.00 1.74
N GLU A 402 -7.68 -13.03 1.50
CA GLU A 402 -7.16 -12.10 2.50
C GLU A 402 -7.22 -10.64 1.96
N PRO A 403 -7.20 -9.63 2.83
CA PRO A 403 -7.21 -8.22 2.43
C PRO A 403 -6.05 -7.87 1.48
N LEU A 404 -6.36 -7.22 0.36
CA LEU A 404 -5.35 -6.84 -0.63
C LEU A 404 -4.97 -5.36 -0.46
N PHE A 405 -3.75 -5.10 -0.02
CA PHE A 405 -3.16 -3.75 0.02
C PHE A 405 -2.25 -3.51 -1.19
N VAL A 406 -2.62 -2.56 -2.05
CA VAL A 406 -1.81 -2.17 -3.22
C VAL A 406 -1.95 -0.67 -3.49
N ASN A 407 -0.82 0.04 -3.68
CA ASN A 407 -0.77 1.47 -3.99
C ASN A 407 -1.70 2.31 -3.12
N ASN A 408 -1.61 2.19 -1.79
CA ASN A 408 -2.47 2.93 -0.85
C ASN A 408 -3.98 2.71 -1.06
N THR A 409 -4.36 1.54 -1.57
CA THR A 409 -5.73 1.04 -1.63
C THR A 409 -5.85 -0.28 -0.90
N ILE A 410 -7.03 -0.58 -0.34
CA ILE A 410 -7.33 -1.78 0.45
C ILE A 410 -8.63 -2.41 -0.04
N ASN A 411 -8.56 -3.65 -0.51
CA ASN A 411 -9.74 -4.47 -0.73
C ASN A 411 -10.08 -5.28 0.53
N ILE A 412 -11.29 -5.12 1.06
CA ILE A 412 -11.82 -5.81 2.24
C ILE A 412 -13.00 -6.76 1.92
N ASP A 413 -13.20 -7.11 0.65
CA ASP A 413 -14.12 -8.18 0.26
C ASP A 413 -13.40 -9.53 0.33
N GLN A 414 -13.67 -10.26 1.43
CA GLN A 414 -13.17 -11.62 1.63
C GLN A 414 -14.21 -12.70 1.32
N GLY A 415 -15.27 -12.36 0.57
CA GLY A 415 -16.24 -13.31 0.03
C GLY A 415 -16.98 -14.13 1.10
N VAL A 416 -17.49 -13.48 2.16
CA VAL A 416 -18.22 -14.17 3.25
C VAL A 416 -19.30 -15.12 2.72
N VAL A 417 -20.08 -14.69 1.73
CA VAL A 417 -21.17 -15.50 1.15
C VAL A 417 -20.69 -16.76 0.43
N PHE A 418 -19.42 -16.76 0.01
CA PHE A 418 -18.75 -17.86 -0.67
C PHE A 418 -18.01 -18.82 0.28
N GLY A 419 -18.17 -18.65 1.59
CA GLY A 419 -17.48 -19.44 2.61
C GLY A 419 -16.15 -18.85 3.08
N GLY A 420 -15.85 -17.60 2.69
CA GLY A 420 -14.65 -16.87 3.11
C GLY A 420 -14.81 -16.19 4.47
N LYS A 421 -14.51 -14.89 4.55
CA LYS A 421 -14.62 -14.09 5.78
C LYS A 421 -15.40 -12.80 5.52
N LEU A 422 -16.12 -12.32 6.53
CA LEU A 422 -16.58 -10.93 6.57
C LEU A 422 -15.53 -10.11 7.31
N THR A 423 -14.97 -9.09 6.66
CA THR A 423 -13.88 -8.28 7.21
C THR A 423 -14.32 -6.84 7.42
N ALA A 424 -13.93 -6.27 8.55
CA ALA A 424 -13.95 -4.85 8.82
C ALA A 424 -12.53 -4.28 8.88
N PHE A 425 -12.37 -3.07 8.36
CA PHE A 425 -11.18 -2.25 8.53
C PHE A 425 -11.48 -1.08 9.46
N ARG A 426 -10.80 -1.07 10.60
CA ARG A 426 -10.94 -0.07 11.63
C ARG A 426 -10.06 1.14 11.30
N TYR A 427 -10.67 2.30 11.08
CA TYR A 427 -9.99 3.53 10.69
C TYR A 427 -10.14 4.60 11.78
N PRO A 428 -9.08 5.31 12.20
CA PRO A 428 -7.73 5.43 11.59
C PRO A 428 -6.68 4.40 12.05
N GLU A 429 -7.04 3.45 12.92
CA GLU A 429 -6.13 2.48 13.56
C GLU A 429 -5.44 1.55 12.54
N ARG A 430 -6.09 1.32 11.40
CA ARG A 430 -5.68 0.42 10.32
C ARG A 430 -5.60 -1.05 10.74
N GLU A 431 -6.56 -1.48 11.56
CA GLU A 431 -6.67 -2.87 12.01
C GLU A 431 -7.74 -3.62 11.21
N PHE A 432 -7.48 -4.90 10.92
CA PHE A 432 -8.45 -5.80 10.31
C PHE A 432 -9.09 -6.68 11.38
N ILE A 433 -10.41 -6.75 11.39
CA ILE A 433 -11.16 -7.68 12.23
C ILE A 433 -12.06 -8.48 11.30
N SER A 434 -12.00 -9.80 11.39
CA SER A 434 -12.74 -10.68 10.49
C SER A 434 -13.48 -11.78 11.23
N VAL A 435 -14.61 -12.21 10.67
CA VAL A 435 -15.39 -13.37 11.09
C VAL A 435 -15.45 -14.35 9.92
N LYS A 436 -15.08 -15.61 10.16
CA LYS A 436 -15.15 -16.66 9.14
C LYS A 436 -16.60 -17.07 8.92
N ALA A 437 -17.01 -17.22 7.67
CA ALA A 437 -18.34 -17.68 7.33
C ALA A 437 -18.58 -19.11 7.86
N GLN A 438 -19.78 -19.39 8.35
CA GLN A 438 -20.10 -20.73 8.88
C GLN A 438 -20.11 -21.80 7.77
N LYS A 439 -20.44 -21.40 6.53
CA LYS A 439 -20.46 -22.26 5.34
C LYS A 439 -20.44 -21.42 4.05
N ASP A 440 -20.27 -22.09 2.90
CA ASP A 440 -20.56 -21.51 1.58
C ASP A 440 -22.09 -21.38 1.43
N TYR A 441 -22.60 -20.15 1.51
CA TYR A 441 -24.03 -19.84 1.41
C TYR A 441 -24.48 -19.72 -0.04
N ALA A 442 -23.62 -19.25 -0.94
CA ALA A 442 -23.94 -19.08 -2.35
C ALA A 442 -24.08 -20.42 -3.08
N GLN A 443 -23.28 -21.42 -2.71
CA GLN A 443 -23.30 -22.79 -3.30
C GLN A 443 -23.27 -22.80 -4.83
N ILE A 444 -22.56 -21.85 -5.43
CA ILE A 444 -22.43 -21.75 -6.89
C ILE A 444 -21.22 -22.56 -7.38
N GLU A 445 -21.31 -23.07 -8.61
CA GLU A 445 -20.18 -23.75 -9.28
C GLU A 445 -19.00 -22.79 -9.50
N ASP A 446 -19.28 -21.58 -10.00
CA ASP A 446 -18.29 -20.52 -10.25
C ASP A 446 -17.98 -19.70 -8.98
N ASN A 447 -17.60 -20.38 -7.90
CA ASN A 447 -17.21 -19.72 -6.64
C ASN A 447 -15.86 -18.99 -6.83
N PRO A 448 -15.81 -17.65 -6.66
CA PRO A 448 -14.59 -16.87 -6.90
C PRO A 448 -13.39 -17.30 -6.04
N LEU A 449 -13.63 -17.73 -4.79
CA LEU A 449 -12.57 -18.17 -3.89
C LEU A 449 -12.00 -19.54 -4.29
N LYS A 450 -12.84 -20.45 -4.80
CA LYS A 450 -12.39 -21.75 -5.34
C LYS A 450 -11.59 -21.55 -6.63
N LYS A 451 -12.09 -20.74 -7.56
CA LYS A 451 -11.37 -20.38 -8.80
C LYS A 451 -10.04 -19.69 -8.51
N TRP A 452 -10.01 -18.81 -7.52
CA TRP A 452 -8.78 -18.20 -7.04
C TRP A 452 -7.81 -19.27 -6.50
N GLN A 453 -8.30 -20.23 -5.72
CA GLN A 453 -7.48 -21.29 -5.14
C GLN A 453 -6.86 -22.18 -6.24
N GLU A 454 -7.62 -22.53 -7.27
CA GLU A 454 -7.15 -23.30 -8.43
C GLU A 454 -6.06 -22.56 -9.21
N THR A 455 -6.18 -21.24 -9.30
CA THR A 455 -5.26 -20.39 -10.07
C THR A 455 -4.15 -19.77 -9.22
N ARG A 456 -4.09 -20.05 -7.91
CA ARG A 456 -3.14 -19.41 -6.97
C ARG A 456 -1.68 -19.66 -7.35
N LEU A 457 -1.40 -20.81 -7.97
CA LEU A 457 -0.08 -21.21 -8.46
C LEU A 457 0.14 -20.86 -9.94
N SER A 458 -0.65 -19.96 -10.50
CA SER A 458 -0.36 -19.41 -11.83
C SER A 458 0.88 -18.54 -11.78
N LEU A 459 1.63 -18.53 -12.88
CA LEU A 459 2.82 -17.69 -13.01
C LEU A 459 2.48 -16.20 -12.81
N PRO A 460 3.33 -15.45 -12.07
CA PRO A 460 3.10 -14.04 -11.82
C PRO A 460 3.17 -13.21 -13.10
N ASN A 461 2.33 -12.17 -13.19
CA ASN A 461 2.41 -11.25 -14.31
C ASN A 461 3.54 -10.23 -14.07
N VAL A 462 4.71 -10.51 -14.63
CA VAL A 462 5.94 -9.69 -14.59
C VAL A 462 5.70 -8.20 -14.90
N GLN A 463 4.78 -7.89 -15.81
CA GLN A 463 4.50 -6.50 -16.20
C GLN A 463 3.97 -5.66 -15.02
N ARG A 464 3.43 -6.30 -13.98
CA ARG A 464 2.91 -5.66 -12.76
C ARG A 464 4.03 -5.05 -11.91
N PHE A 465 5.26 -5.57 -11.98
CA PHE A 465 6.37 -5.17 -11.11
C PHE A 465 7.39 -4.27 -11.80
N ILE A 466 7.48 -4.34 -13.14
CA ILE A 466 8.59 -3.74 -13.93
C ILE A 466 8.70 -2.22 -13.85
N ASN A 467 7.66 -1.52 -13.36
CA ASN A 467 7.64 -0.07 -13.20
C ASN A 467 7.93 0.40 -11.76
N GLY A 468 8.38 -0.51 -10.90
CA GLY A 468 8.45 -0.27 -9.46
C GLY A 468 7.10 -0.53 -8.79
N TYR A 469 7.15 -0.92 -7.52
CA TYR A 469 5.97 -1.26 -6.73
C TYR A 469 6.29 -1.10 -5.24
N SER A 470 5.29 -1.23 -4.40
CA SER A 470 5.44 -1.22 -2.95
C SER A 470 4.82 -2.48 -2.36
N VAL A 471 5.45 -3.01 -1.31
CA VAL A 471 4.94 -4.13 -0.53
C VAL A 471 4.54 -3.63 0.85
N TRP A 472 3.31 -3.90 1.27
CA TRP A 472 2.92 -3.69 2.65
C TRP A 472 3.35 -4.88 3.50
N THR A 473 3.90 -4.59 4.69
CA THR A 473 4.31 -5.58 5.68
C THR A 473 3.77 -5.18 7.05
N ASP A 474 3.29 -6.14 7.84
CA ASP A 474 2.76 -5.84 9.19
C ASP A 474 3.85 -5.35 10.15
N THR A 475 5.11 -5.74 9.90
CA THR A 475 6.25 -5.45 10.78
C THR A 475 6.88 -4.08 10.53
N PHE A 476 6.91 -3.60 9.28
CA PHE A 476 7.62 -2.38 8.88
C PHE A 476 6.74 -1.36 8.12
N GLY A 477 5.51 -1.73 7.76
CA GLY A 477 4.63 -0.93 6.91
C GLY A 477 5.01 -1.04 5.43
N GLU A 478 4.82 0.05 4.68
CA GLU A 478 5.07 0.08 3.24
C GLU A 478 6.56 0.14 2.90
N ILE A 479 7.01 -0.80 2.07
CA ILE A 479 8.36 -0.87 1.53
C ILE A 479 8.29 -0.65 0.02
N SER A 480 8.73 0.52 -0.42
CA SER A 480 8.80 0.87 -1.85
C SER A 480 10.08 0.34 -2.51
N CYS A 481 9.90 -0.26 -3.69
CA CYS A 481 10.94 -0.83 -4.55
C CYS A 481 11.02 -0.04 -5.87
N PRO A 482 12.09 0.77 -6.07
CA PRO A 482 12.26 1.57 -7.28
C PRO A 482 12.42 0.72 -8.54
N GLN A 483 11.94 1.25 -9.67
CA GLN A 483 11.97 0.59 -10.98
C GLN A 483 13.33 -0.02 -11.36
N ASN A 484 14.43 0.73 -11.18
CA ASN A 484 15.76 0.30 -11.63
C ASN A 484 16.24 -0.94 -10.87
N ASN A 485 16.02 -0.98 -9.56
CA ASN A 485 16.37 -2.10 -8.70
C ASN A 485 15.55 -3.34 -9.04
N VAL A 486 14.25 -3.17 -9.28
CA VAL A 486 13.37 -4.28 -9.67
C VAL A 486 13.84 -4.89 -10.99
N LYS A 487 14.12 -4.09 -12.02
CA LYS A 487 14.60 -4.61 -13.31
C LYS A 487 15.89 -5.43 -13.17
N ALA A 488 16.84 -4.96 -12.37
CA ALA A 488 18.09 -5.68 -12.11
C ALA A 488 17.87 -7.01 -11.36
N ALA A 489 16.98 -7.01 -10.36
CA ALA A 489 16.62 -8.22 -9.63
C ALA A 489 15.88 -9.23 -10.52
N MET A 490 14.95 -8.77 -11.37
CA MET A 490 14.19 -9.63 -12.27
C MET A 490 15.07 -10.40 -13.24
N ASP A 491 16.11 -9.76 -13.79
CA ASP A 491 17.07 -10.42 -14.68
C ASP A 491 17.83 -11.57 -13.99
N LYS A 492 18.14 -11.41 -12.69
CA LYS A 492 18.76 -12.48 -11.89
C LYS A 492 17.81 -13.62 -11.57
N VAL A 493 16.55 -13.30 -11.25
CA VAL A 493 15.50 -14.29 -10.96
C VAL A 493 15.18 -15.12 -12.20
N SER A 494 15.03 -14.51 -13.37
CA SER A 494 14.63 -15.24 -14.58
C SER A 494 15.67 -16.25 -15.08
N HIS A 495 16.95 -16.06 -14.79
CA HIS A 495 18.03 -16.88 -15.35
C HIS A 495 18.68 -17.86 -14.36
N PHE A 496 18.67 -17.57 -13.06
CA PHE A 496 19.58 -18.25 -12.12
C PHE A 496 18.93 -18.80 -10.85
N THR A 497 17.68 -18.43 -10.52
CA THR A 497 17.05 -18.92 -9.29
C THR A 497 16.45 -20.31 -9.47
N ILE A 498 16.16 -20.96 -8.35
CA ILE A 498 15.29 -22.14 -8.31
C ILE A 498 13.89 -21.80 -8.85
N PRO A 499 13.03 -22.80 -9.13
CA PRO A 499 11.65 -22.57 -9.51
C PRO A 499 10.95 -21.61 -8.56
N MET A 500 10.16 -20.70 -9.12
CA MET A 500 9.51 -19.62 -8.39
C MET A 500 8.65 -20.19 -7.25
N GLU A 501 7.89 -21.23 -7.54
CA GLU A 501 6.99 -21.93 -6.62
C GLU A 501 7.66 -22.36 -5.31
N GLU A 502 8.96 -22.65 -5.34
CA GLU A 502 9.74 -23.13 -4.19
C GLU A 502 10.55 -22.00 -3.51
N LEU A 503 10.69 -20.83 -4.16
CA LEU A 503 11.42 -19.66 -3.66
C LEU A 503 10.49 -18.75 -2.84
N ILE A 504 10.25 -19.12 -1.58
CA ILE A 504 9.27 -18.44 -0.71
C ILE A 504 9.88 -17.40 0.24
N TYR A 505 11.20 -17.41 0.43
CA TYR A 505 11.89 -16.58 1.40
C TYR A 505 13.27 -16.20 0.86
N ILE A 506 13.71 -14.96 1.11
CA ILE A 506 15.09 -14.54 0.91
C ILE A 506 15.58 -14.00 2.26
N PRO A 507 16.68 -14.54 2.80
CA PRO A 507 17.16 -14.13 4.11
C PRO A 507 17.65 -12.68 4.11
N PRO A 508 17.43 -11.93 5.20
CA PRO A 508 17.92 -10.57 5.29
C PRO A 508 19.43 -10.52 5.40
N THR A 509 19.98 -9.42 4.89
CA THR A 509 21.35 -9.03 5.14
C THR A 509 21.57 -8.70 6.61
N MET A 510 22.80 -8.81 7.06
CA MET A 510 23.18 -8.57 8.46
C MET A 510 24.13 -7.38 8.55
N SER A 511 23.88 -6.48 9.51
CA SER A 511 24.74 -5.32 9.75
C SER A 511 25.75 -5.60 10.86
N PRO A 512 26.96 -5.01 10.79
CA PRO A 512 27.88 -4.95 11.92
C PRO A 512 27.39 -3.91 12.94
N PRO A 513 28.06 -3.75 14.10
CA PRO A 513 27.65 -2.78 15.11
C PRO A 513 27.53 -1.37 14.49
N PRO A 514 26.50 -0.59 14.88
CA PRO A 514 26.26 0.70 14.25
C PRO A 514 27.40 1.69 14.37
N GLN A 515 28.07 1.66 15.51
CA GLN A 515 29.28 2.43 15.77
C GLN A 515 30.48 1.50 15.69
N THR A 516 31.60 2.04 15.23
CA THR A 516 32.88 1.32 15.27
C THR A 516 33.42 1.33 16.69
N SER A 517 34.22 0.32 17.02
CA SER A 517 34.65 0.13 18.40
C SER A 517 35.45 1.32 18.91
N THR A 518 35.16 1.77 20.12
CA THR A 518 35.96 2.78 20.82
C THR A 518 37.25 2.19 21.39
N ILE A 519 37.33 0.86 21.54
CA ILE A 519 38.50 0.16 22.05
C ILE A 519 39.65 0.24 21.04
N GLU A 520 40.85 0.54 21.52
CA GLU A 520 42.05 0.67 20.68
C GLU A 520 42.37 -0.67 19.98
N GLY A 521 42.70 -0.58 18.69
CA GLY A 521 43.00 -1.74 17.85
C GLY A 521 41.80 -2.60 17.43
N TYR A 522 40.56 -2.30 17.86
CA TYR A 522 39.37 -2.98 17.36
C TYR A 522 38.59 -2.12 16.36
N LEU A 523 38.07 -2.78 15.32
CA LEU A 523 37.04 -2.22 14.45
C LEU A 523 35.64 -2.63 14.91
N GLU A 524 35.51 -3.87 15.39
CA GLU A 524 34.31 -4.50 15.95
C GLU A 524 34.67 -5.15 17.28
N HIS A 525 33.85 -4.94 18.32
CA HIS A 525 33.99 -5.60 19.61
C HIS A 525 32.61 -5.96 20.19
N PRO A 526 32.47 -7.06 20.97
CA PRO A 526 31.18 -7.49 21.50
C PRO A 526 30.43 -6.42 22.31
N ILE A 527 31.19 -5.55 23.01
CA ILE A 527 30.64 -4.45 23.80
C ILE A 527 29.80 -3.47 22.98
N ASP A 528 30.17 -3.26 21.71
CA ASP A 528 29.49 -2.30 20.83
C ASP A 528 28.10 -2.81 20.43
N ALA A 529 27.97 -4.13 20.23
CA ALA A 529 26.69 -4.78 19.96
C ALA A 529 25.81 -4.83 21.21
N TYR A 530 26.41 -5.11 22.38
CA TYR A 530 25.70 -5.08 23.66
C TYR A 530 25.10 -3.71 23.95
N HIS A 531 25.90 -2.64 23.83
CA HIS A 531 25.41 -1.27 24.06
C HIS A 531 24.30 -0.87 23.10
N TYR A 532 24.37 -1.25 21.83
CA TYR A 532 23.28 -0.97 20.89
C TYR A 532 21.93 -1.46 21.40
N TYR A 533 21.84 -2.71 21.86
CA TYR A 533 20.60 -3.29 22.37
C TYR A 533 20.23 -2.69 23.73
N LYS A 534 21.20 -2.55 24.64
CA LYS A 534 20.99 -2.02 25.99
C LYS A 534 20.45 -0.58 25.96
N ASP A 535 21.04 0.28 25.13
CA ASP A 535 20.62 1.67 24.94
C ASP A 535 19.22 1.79 24.31
N ASN A 536 18.74 0.73 23.66
CA ASN A 536 17.39 0.64 23.11
C ASN A 536 16.40 -0.13 24.01
N GLY A 537 16.78 -0.40 25.26
CA GLY A 537 15.91 -1.01 26.27
C GLY A 537 15.78 -2.53 26.18
N ILE A 538 16.76 -3.21 25.57
CA ILE A 538 16.81 -4.68 25.51
C ILE A 538 17.84 -5.16 26.53
N ASP A 539 17.35 -5.85 27.56
CA ASP A 539 18.17 -6.31 28.69
C ASP A 539 18.73 -7.73 28.53
N GLN A 540 18.12 -8.53 27.66
CA GLN A 540 18.49 -9.92 27.43
C GLN A 540 18.78 -10.17 25.95
N MET A 541 19.88 -10.88 25.68
CA MET A 541 20.42 -11.13 24.34
C MET A 541 20.87 -12.59 24.24
N VAL A 542 20.89 -13.11 23.00
CA VAL A 542 21.48 -14.41 22.66
C VAL A 542 22.70 -14.15 21.78
N VAL A 543 23.84 -14.69 22.18
CA VAL A 543 25.11 -14.58 21.46
C VAL A 543 25.42 -15.94 20.85
N GLU A 544 25.33 -16.04 19.54
CA GLU A 544 25.54 -17.29 18.80
C GLU A 544 26.90 -17.30 18.10
N LYS A 545 27.52 -18.48 17.96
CA LYS A 545 28.73 -18.63 17.15
C LYS A 545 28.40 -18.28 15.71
N LYS A 546 29.21 -17.41 15.11
CA LYS A 546 29.11 -17.13 13.67
C LYS A 546 29.85 -18.21 12.89
N HIS A 547 29.10 -19.17 12.36
CA HIS A 547 29.66 -20.19 11.46
C HIS A 547 30.14 -19.54 10.16
N MET A 548 31.27 -20.01 9.67
CA MET A 548 31.86 -19.55 8.41
C MET A 548 31.55 -20.57 7.31
N GLY A 549 30.48 -20.31 6.58
CA GLY A 549 30.02 -21.18 5.51
C GLY A 549 29.31 -20.39 4.43
N SER A 550 28.18 -20.91 3.96
CA SER A 550 27.25 -20.15 3.13
C SER A 550 25.84 -20.36 3.62
N ARG A 551 25.12 -19.24 3.81
CA ARG A 551 23.71 -19.27 4.20
C ARG A 551 22.87 -20.03 3.19
N GLY A 552 22.18 -21.04 3.68
CA GLY A 552 21.31 -21.93 2.91
C GLY A 552 19.93 -22.01 3.55
N ILE A 553 18.90 -21.92 2.72
CA ILE A 553 17.51 -22.05 3.13
C ILE A 553 17.04 -23.44 2.72
N LEU A 554 16.44 -24.18 3.65
CA LEU A 554 15.93 -25.52 3.42
C LEU A 554 14.41 -25.49 3.56
N LEU A 555 13.69 -25.77 2.47
CA LEU A 555 12.27 -26.05 2.50
C LEU A 555 12.09 -27.56 2.34
N LEU A 556 11.65 -28.25 3.40
CA LEU A 556 11.55 -29.71 3.43
C LEU A 556 10.10 -30.14 3.59
N PHE A 557 9.63 -31.05 2.74
CA PHE A 557 8.26 -31.55 2.76
C PHE A 557 8.16 -32.92 3.45
N LYS A 558 7.01 -33.19 4.07
CA LYS A 558 6.68 -34.49 4.67
C LYS A 558 6.75 -35.62 3.64
N ASN A 559 6.26 -35.37 2.43
CA ASN A 559 6.26 -36.30 1.31
C ASN A 559 6.02 -35.52 -0.01
N PRO A 560 6.19 -36.16 -1.18
CA PRO A 560 5.98 -35.51 -2.47
C PRO A 560 4.54 -35.00 -2.69
N GLU A 561 3.53 -35.65 -2.12
CA GLU A 561 2.12 -35.23 -2.20
C GLU A 561 1.86 -33.92 -1.44
N ALA A 562 2.51 -33.72 -0.29
CA ALA A 562 2.46 -32.47 0.43
C ALA A 562 3.03 -31.33 -0.41
N ALA A 563 4.18 -31.53 -1.07
CA ALA A 563 4.77 -30.52 -1.95
C ALA A 563 3.81 -30.09 -3.08
N GLU A 564 3.11 -31.05 -3.70
CA GLU A 564 2.14 -30.76 -4.78
C GLU A 564 1.03 -29.80 -4.33
N LYS A 565 0.55 -29.94 -3.10
CA LYS A 565 -0.45 -29.03 -2.50
C LYS A 565 0.06 -27.59 -2.37
N TYR A 566 1.32 -27.39 -1.96
CA TYR A 566 1.85 -26.06 -1.63
C TYR A 566 2.53 -25.37 -2.82
N VAL A 567 3.26 -26.13 -3.65
CA VAL A 567 4.12 -25.61 -4.72
C VAL A 567 3.76 -26.18 -6.10
N GLY A 568 2.71 -27.02 -6.22
CA GLY A 568 2.23 -27.52 -7.52
C GLY A 568 3.13 -28.57 -8.17
N LYS A 569 4.16 -29.04 -7.45
CA LYS A 569 5.13 -30.02 -7.94
C LYS A 569 5.45 -31.04 -6.85
N ARG A 570 5.64 -32.30 -7.26
CA ARG A 570 6.11 -33.38 -6.39
C ARG A 570 7.60 -33.22 -6.10
N SER A 571 7.97 -32.98 -4.84
CA SER A 571 9.35 -32.84 -4.38
C SER A 571 9.49 -33.23 -2.89
N LEU A 572 10.69 -33.62 -2.45
CA LEU A 572 11.01 -33.76 -1.03
C LEU A 572 11.47 -32.44 -0.38
N GLY A 573 11.81 -31.45 -1.20
CA GLY A 573 12.26 -30.14 -0.74
C GLY A 573 13.13 -29.41 -1.76
N THR A 574 13.69 -28.29 -1.32
CA THR A 574 14.68 -27.52 -2.06
C THR A 574 15.69 -26.92 -1.09
N ILE A 575 16.93 -26.72 -1.55
CA ILE A 575 17.96 -26.03 -0.77
C ILE A 575 18.54 -24.90 -1.63
N TYR A 576 18.40 -23.66 -1.17
CA TYR A 576 18.82 -22.51 -1.98
C TYR A 576 19.61 -21.47 -1.18
N THR A 577 20.38 -20.67 -1.92
CA THR A 577 21.26 -19.63 -1.36
C THR A 577 20.47 -18.37 -0.97
N ARG A 578 21.14 -17.43 -0.29
CA ARG A 578 20.60 -16.08 -0.04
C ARG A 578 20.16 -15.30 -1.28
N THR A 579 20.56 -15.71 -2.48
CA THR A 579 20.15 -15.08 -3.75
C THR A 579 19.12 -15.90 -4.52
N GLY A 580 18.55 -16.93 -3.89
CA GLY A 580 17.53 -17.80 -4.47
C GLY A 580 18.06 -18.84 -5.48
N ARG A 581 19.37 -19.06 -5.56
CA ARG A 581 19.97 -20.04 -6.48
C ARG A 581 20.06 -21.41 -5.82
N ALA A 582 20.02 -22.49 -6.60
CA ALA A 582 20.23 -23.84 -6.08
C ALA A 582 21.56 -23.94 -5.31
N PHE A 583 21.52 -24.53 -4.12
CA PHE A 583 22.69 -24.65 -3.26
C PHE A 583 23.58 -25.82 -3.69
N PHE A 584 23.03 -26.94 -4.14
CA PHE A 584 23.85 -28.07 -4.60
C PHE A 584 23.66 -28.32 -6.09
N SER A 585 24.48 -29.21 -6.67
CA SER A 585 24.10 -29.81 -7.96
C SER A 585 22.89 -30.70 -7.75
N ILE A 586 22.13 -30.95 -8.81
CA ILE A 586 20.86 -31.72 -8.73
C ILE A 586 21.10 -33.08 -8.05
N GLU A 587 22.17 -33.80 -8.41
CA GLU A 587 22.46 -35.14 -7.89
C GLU A 587 22.86 -35.13 -6.41
N LEU A 588 23.58 -34.10 -5.96
CA LEU A 588 23.99 -33.98 -4.57
C LEU A 588 22.83 -33.49 -3.70
N GLU A 589 22.01 -32.57 -4.21
CA GLU A 589 20.81 -32.09 -3.53
C GLU A 589 19.84 -33.24 -3.26
N GLU A 590 19.57 -34.07 -4.27
CA GLU A 590 18.67 -35.22 -4.14
C GLU A 590 19.14 -36.19 -3.04
N LYS A 591 20.44 -36.45 -2.93
CA LYS A 591 21.02 -37.29 -1.87
C LYS A 591 20.83 -36.68 -0.49
N ILE A 592 21.09 -35.37 -0.35
CA ILE A 592 20.93 -34.65 0.92
C ILE A 592 19.45 -34.65 1.33
N LEU A 593 18.55 -34.28 0.42
CA LEU A 593 17.11 -34.24 0.67
C LEU A 593 16.57 -35.62 1.05
N THR A 594 17.00 -36.68 0.37
CA THR A 594 16.61 -38.06 0.69
C THR A 594 17.07 -38.46 2.09
N LYS A 595 18.30 -38.13 2.47
CA LYS A 595 18.82 -38.42 3.82
C LYS A 595 18.07 -37.65 4.90
N LEU A 596 17.86 -36.34 4.71
CA LEU A 596 17.14 -35.50 5.67
C LEU A 596 15.67 -35.94 5.80
N HIS A 597 15.02 -36.27 4.69
CA HIS A 597 13.66 -36.81 4.69
C HIS A 597 13.56 -38.12 5.46
N TYR A 598 14.47 -39.06 5.21
CA TYR A 598 14.54 -40.33 5.95
C TYR A 598 14.72 -40.11 7.46
N ASP A 599 15.63 -39.23 7.86
CA ASP A 599 15.91 -38.96 9.27
C ASP A 599 14.71 -38.32 9.98
N LEU A 600 14.09 -37.31 9.36
CA LEU A 600 12.93 -36.60 9.91
C LEU A 600 11.69 -37.49 10.00
N THR A 601 11.46 -38.35 9.01
CA THR A 601 10.34 -39.30 9.03
C THR A 601 10.56 -40.42 10.04
N THR A 602 11.79 -40.89 10.23
CA THR A 602 12.14 -41.94 11.21
C THR A 602 11.81 -41.50 12.65
N VAL A 603 12.05 -40.24 13.00
CA VAL A 603 11.69 -39.69 14.32
C VAL A 603 10.24 -39.19 14.42
N ASN A 604 9.47 -39.40 13.35
CA ASN A 604 8.12 -38.91 13.13
C ASN A 604 7.94 -37.41 13.38
N TYR A 605 8.87 -36.59 12.87
CA TYR A 605 8.91 -35.14 13.08
C TYR A 605 7.63 -34.44 12.60
N PHE A 606 7.17 -34.76 11.38
CA PHE A 606 6.03 -34.08 10.75
C PHE A 606 4.70 -34.31 11.48
N ASP A 607 4.41 -35.54 11.90
CA ASP A 607 3.17 -35.83 12.64
C ASP A 607 3.21 -35.24 14.06
N LYS A 608 4.36 -35.30 14.75
CA LYS A 608 4.53 -34.72 16.10
C LYS A 608 4.27 -33.21 16.11
N ASN A 609 4.69 -32.52 15.06
CA ASN A 609 4.52 -31.08 14.93
C ASN A 609 3.28 -30.69 14.10
N GLN A 610 2.46 -31.66 13.67
CA GLN A 610 1.25 -31.45 12.87
C GLN A 610 1.49 -30.57 11.63
N THR A 611 2.59 -30.81 10.91
CA THR A 611 3.02 -29.99 9.78
C THR A 611 3.27 -30.80 8.52
N ASP A 612 2.96 -30.21 7.37
CA ASP A 612 3.24 -30.77 6.04
C ASP A 612 4.64 -30.41 5.53
N TRP A 613 5.26 -29.34 6.05
CA TRP A 613 6.59 -28.88 5.67
C TRP A 613 7.30 -28.13 6.79
N VAL A 614 8.62 -27.97 6.67
CA VAL A 614 9.44 -27.13 7.56
C VAL A 614 10.37 -26.25 6.74
N LEU A 615 10.43 -24.97 7.10
CA LEU A 615 11.36 -23.99 6.52
C LEU A 615 12.45 -23.66 7.54
N LEU A 616 13.70 -23.91 7.17
CA LEU A 616 14.87 -23.67 8.02
C LEU A 616 15.80 -22.63 7.38
N ASP A 617 16.36 -21.77 8.23
CA ASP A 617 17.48 -20.87 7.91
C ASP A 617 18.74 -21.43 8.55
N ALA A 618 19.75 -21.73 7.72
CA ALA A 618 20.93 -22.44 8.16
C ALA A 618 22.21 -21.85 7.56
N GLU A 619 23.34 -22.11 8.21
CA GLU A 619 24.65 -21.98 7.60
C GLU A 619 25.13 -23.38 7.16
N ILE A 620 25.56 -23.52 5.91
CA ILE A 620 26.07 -24.79 5.36
C ILE A 620 27.59 -24.70 5.21
N LEU A 621 28.30 -25.70 5.72
CA LEU A 621 29.76 -25.81 5.76
C LEU A 621 30.25 -27.02 4.94
N PRO A 622 31.50 -26.99 4.40
CA PRO A 622 32.49 -25.89 4.48
C PRO A 622 32.24 -24.73 3.50
N TRP A 623 32.99 -23.64 3.70
CA TRP A 623 32.91 -22.45 2.85
C TRP A 623 33.34 -22.70 1.39
N ASN A 624 34.36 -23.54 1.17
CA ASN A 624 34.84 -23.88 -0.18
C ASN A 624 33.84 -24.69 -1.01
N LEU A 625 32.75 -25.20 -0.42
CA LEU A 625 31.68 -25.88 -1.14
C LEU A 625 31.05 -24.96 -2.21
N LYS A 626 30.90 -23.66 -1.90
CA LYS A 626 30.37 -22.65 -2.83
C LYS A 626 31.40 -21.63 -3.30
N ALA A 627 32.41 -21.32 -2.48
CA ALA A 627 33.32 -20.20 -2.73
C ALA A 627 34.66 -20.61 -3.35
N LYS A 628 34.80 -21.82 -3.89
CA LYS A 628 36.10 -22.36 -4.38
C LYS A 628 36.84 -21.40 -5.32
N ASP A 629 36.18 -20.89 -6.35
CA ASP A 629 36.82 -20.00 -7.33
C ASP A 629 37.23 -18.65 -6.71
N LEU A 630 36.39 -18.08 -5.85
CA LEU A 630 36.69 -16.85 -5.12
C LEU A 630 37.91 -17.03 -4.21
N ILE A 631 37.97 -18.16 -3.50
CA ILE A 631 39.08 -18.50 -2.61
C ILE A 631 40.38 -18.58 -3.40
N ILE A 632 40.39 -19.31 -4.52
CA ILE A 632 41.59 -19.46 -5.34
C ILE A 632 42.03 -18.11 -5.93
N GLN A 633 41.10 -17.35 -6.52
CA GLN A 633 41.44 -16.16 -7.28
C GLN A 633 41.76 -14.93 -6.41
N GLN A 634 41.10 -14.78 -5.26
CA GLN A 634 41.19 -13.55 -4.45
C GLN A 634 41.92 -13.75 -3.12
N TYR A 635 41.79 -14.91 -2.47
CA TYR A 635 42.38 -15.12 -1.13
C TYR A 635 43.72 -15.86 -1.20
N ALA A 636 43.75 -17.04 -1.83
CA ALA A 636 44.97 -17.85 -1.94
C ALA A 636 46.06 -17.11 -2.71
N HIS A 637 45.74 -16.54 -3.88
CA HIS A 637 46.69 -15.77 -4.67
C HIS A 637 47.26 -14.57 -3.88
N VAL A 638 46.41 -13.80 -3.19
CA VAL A 638 46.87 -12.62 -2.42
C VAL A 638 47.74 -13.06 -1.24
N ALA A 639 47.39 -14.15 -0.56
CA ALA A 639 48.16 -14.67 0.55
C ALA A 639 49.55 -15.12 0.12
N GLU A 640 49.65 -16.02 -0.87
CA GLU A 640 50.93 -16.59 -1.32
C GLU A 640 51.89 -15.52 -1.84
N MET A 641 51.39 -14.61 -2.68
CA MET A 641 52.21 -13.52 -3.22
C MET A 641 52.65 -12.54 -2.15
N SER A 642 51.79 -12.21 -1.18
CA SER A 642 52.13 -11.27 -0.11
C SER A 642 53.17 -11.86 0.84
N VAL A 643 53.09 -13.15 1.16
CA VAL A 643 54.11 -13.84 1.96
C VAL A 643 55.45 -13.82 1.22
N MET A 644 55.48 -14.23 -0.05
CA MET A 644 56.70 -14.26 -0.85
C MET A 644 57.35 -12.87 -1.00
N ASP A 645 56.57 -11.84 -1.30
CA ASP A 645 57.07 -10.48 -1.49
C ASP A 645 57.63 -9.89 -0.18
N ARG A 646 56.87 -10.01 0.92
CA ARG A 646 57.26 -9.46 2.22
C ARG A 646 58.46 -10.18 2.81
N ASP A 647 58.57 -11.51 2.63
CA ASP A 647 59.74 -12.28 3.05
C ASP A 647 61.00 -11.78 2.34
N LYS A 648 60.94 -11.61 1.02
CA LYS A 648 62.07 -11.13 0.22
C LYS A 648 62.52 -9.73 0.61
N ILE A 649 61.57 -8.80 0.80
CA ILE A 649 61.90 -7.43 1.20
C ILE A 649 62.50 -7.42 2.62
N TYR A 650 61.92 -8.18 3.54
CA TYR A 650 62.42 -8.29 4.91
C TYR A 650 63.85 -8.84 4.96
N GLU A 651 64.17 -9.89 4.19
CA GLU A 651 65.53 -10.43 4.08
C GLU A 651 66.53 -9.40 3.54
N GLN A 652 66.14 -8.62 2.53
CA GLN A 652 66.99 -7.55 1.98
C GLN A 652 67.23 -6.43 3.00
N LEU A 653 66.20 -6.04 3.76
CA LEU A 653 66.32 -5.04 4.82
C LEU A 653 67.23 -5.51 5.95
N LEU A 654 67.14 -6.79 6.34
CA LEU A 654 68.07 -7.38 7.32
C LEU A 654 69.52 -7.36 6.81
N CYS A 655 69.74 -7.69 5.54
CA CYS A 655 71.07 -7.59 4.93
C CYS A 655 71.59 -6.14 4.92
N ALA A 656 70.76 -5.16 4.58
CA ALA A 656 71.14 -3.74 4.62
C ALA A 656 71.45 -3.27 6.05
N GLN A 657 70.68 -3.72 7.04
CA GLN A 657 70.92 -3.46 8.47
C GLN A 657 72.27 -4.01 8.92
N GLN A 658 72.57 -5.26 8.57
CA GLN A 658 73.86 -5.91 8.89
C GLN A 658 75.06 -5.20 8.23
N ASN A 659 74.85 -4.61 7.06
CA ASN A 659 75.85 -3.79 6.37
C ASN A 659 75.94 -2.34 6.90
N GLY A 660 75.27 -2.01 8.01
CA GLY A 660 75.37 -0.71 8.69
C GLY A 660 74.50 0.39 8.09
N MET A 661 73.54 0.08 7.22
CA MET A 661 72.59 1.06 6.70
C MET A 661 71.49 1.36 7.75
N ALA A 662 71.04 2.61 7.82
CA ALA A 662 70.04 3.06 8.78
C ALA A 662 68.60 2.65 8.37
N VAL A 663 68.29 1.35 8.47
CA VAL A 663 67.00 0.76 8.02
C VAL A 663 66.18 0.11 9.14
N ASN A 664 66.54 0.30 10.42
CA ASN A 664 65.90 -0.36 11.57
C ASN A 664 64.37 -0.20 11.59
N GLY A 665 63.85 1.02 11.33
CA GLY A 665 62.41 1.25 11.31
C GLY A 665 61.68 0.46 10.22
N TRP A 666 62.30 0.27 9.05
CA TRP A 666 61.73 -0.56 7.98
C TRP A 666 61.81 -2.05 8.29
N VAL A 667 62.86 -2.50 9.00
CA VAL A 667 62.96 -3.89 9.46
C VAL A 667 61.80 -4.21 10.42
N GLU A 668 61.55 -3.35 11.41
CA GLU A 668 60.42 -3.52 12.34
C GLU A 668 59.06 -3.49 11.62
N GLU A 669 58.87 -2.56 10.70
CA GLU A 669 57.65 -2.45 9.88
C GLU A 669 57.41 -3.71 9.03
N PHE A 670 58.43 -4.19 8.32
CA PHE A 670 58.30 -5.36 7.46
C PHE A 670 58.24 -6.67 8.24
N ALA A 671 58.80 -6.75 9.45
CA ALA A 671 58.57 -7.88 10.35
C ALA A 671 57.08 -8.01 10.69
N GLN A 672 56.43 -6.89 11.03
CA GLN A 672 54.99 -6.88 11.33
C GLN A 672 54.14 -7.20 10.09
N LYS A 673 54.46 -6.59 8.94
CA LYS A 673 53.75 -6.87 7.67
C LYS A 673 53.89 -8.34 7.27
N ARG A 674 55.08 -8.93 7.44
CA ARG A 674 55.31 -10.36 7.20
C ARG A 674 54.39 -11.23 8.06
N GLN A 675 54.33 -10.95 9.36
CA GLN A 675 53.45 -11.68 10.28
C GLN A 675 51.97 -11.54 9.89
N ASN A 676 51.54 -10.34 9.45
CA ASN A 676 50.17 -10.12 8.98
C ASN A 676 49.82 -10.98 7.76
N ALA A 677 50.75 -11.14 6.81
CA ALA A 677 50.54 -11.97 5.62
C ALA A 677 50.46 -13.46 5.97
N GLN A 678 51.26 -13.92 6.92
CA GLN A 678 51.18 -15.30 7.44
C GLN A 678 49.84 -15.53 8.14
N SER A 679 49.42 -14.63 9.03
CA SER A 679 48.11 -14.68 9.70
C SER A 679 46.96 -14.69 8.70
N PHE A 680 47.02 -13.86 7.65
CA PHE A 680 46.02 -13.87 6.58
C PHE A 680 45.93 -15.25 5.90
N SER A 681 47.09 -15.89 5.63
CA SER A 681 47.15 -17.22 5.02
C SER A 681 46.57 -18.32 5.92
N GLU A 682 46.89 -18.28 7.21
CA GLU A 682 46.38 -19.24 8.19
C GLU A 682 44.84 -19.16 8.29
N VAL A 683 44.29 -17.95 8.37
CA VAL A 683 42.86 -17.76 8.66
C VAL A 683 41.98 -18.26 7.51
N TYR A 684 42.29 -17.98 6.24
CA TYR A 684 41.39 -18.43 5.15
C TYR A 684 41.47 -19.95 4.95
N ASN A 685 42.63 -20.57 5.19
CA ASN A 685 42.83 -22.01 5.04
C ASN A 685 42.02 -22.84 6.05
N GLN A 686 41.79 -22.33 7.26
CA GLN A 686 40.98 -23.01 8.28
C GLN A 686 39.55 -23.32 7.85
N TYR A 687 39.02 -22.62 6.84
CA TYR A 687 37.64 -22.75 6.36
C TYR A 687 37.50 -23.59 5.09
N CYS A 688 38.60 -24.20 4.64
CA CYS A 688 38.66 -24.99 3.42
C CYS A 688 39.08 -26.42 3.76
N TRP A 689 38.18 -27.39 3.58
CA TRP A 689 38.53 -28.82 3.62
C TRP A 689 37.96 -29.56 2.41
N GLU A 690 38.59 -30.68 2.05
CA GLU A 690 38.08 -31.51 0.97
C GLU A 690 36.83 -32.27 1.41
N ILE A 691 35.83 -32.30 0.53
CA ILE A 691 34.59 -33.06 0.72
C ILE A 691 34.77 -34.38 -0.02
N GLN A 692 34.90 -35.49 0.72
CA GLN A 692 35.05 -36.82 0.14
C GLN A 692 33.76 -37.64 0.30
N GLN A 693 32.98 -37.38 1.36
CA GLN A 693 31.73 -38.06 1.70
C GLN A 693 30.63 -37.06 2.08
N LEU A 694 29.37 -37.52 2.15
CA LEU A 694 28.23 -36.66 2.45
C LEU A 694 28.31 -36.08 3.87
N GLU A 695 28.89 -36.84 4.78
CA GLU A 695 29.05 -36.53 6.20
C GLU A 695 30.02 -35.37 6.47
N ASP A 696 30.86 -35.03 5.50
CA ASP A 696 31.78 -33.88 5.53
C ASP A 696 31.03 -32.55 5.37
N ILE A 697 29.78 -32.58 4.88
CA ILE A 697 28.87 -31.44 4.81
C ILE A 697 28.14 -31.31 6.14
N LYS A 698 28.21 -30.12 6.74
CA LYS A 698 27.47 -29.80 7.97
C LYS A 698 26.51 -28.65 7.75
N ILE A 699 25.31 -28.80 8.28
CA ILE A 699 24.22 -27.83 8.21
C ILE A 699 23.91 -27.38 9.63
N ALA A 700 24.08 -26.10 9.92
CA ALA A 700 23.78 -25.50 11.21
C ALA A 700 22.49 -24.68 11.11
N PRO A 701 21.30 -25.27 11.27
CA PRO A 701 20.04 -24.54 11.23
C PRO A 701 19.93 -23.65 12.47
N PHE A 702 20.02 -22.34 12.32
CA PHE A 702 19.95 -21.40 13.45
C PHE A 702 18.55 -20.82 13.62
N HIS A 703 17.67 -20.91 12.61
CA HIS A 703 16.25 -20.60 12.75
C HIS A 703 15.40 -21.69 12.12
N ILE A 704 14.36 -22.09 12.84
CA ILE A 704 13.16 -22.70 12.27
C ILE A 704 12.19 -21.56 12.01
N LEU A 705 11.97 -21.24 10.74
CA LEU A 705 11.19 -20.05 10.36
C LEU A 705 9.69 -20.33 10.42
N ALA A 706 9.26 -21.47 9.88
CA ALA A 706 7.84 -21.80 9.79
C ALA A 706 7.58 -23.30 9.60
N HIS A 707 6.36 -23.67 10.00
CA HIS A 707 5.63 -24.88 9.64
C HIS A 707 4.44 -24.52 8.75
N SER A 708 3.69 -25.51 8.26
CA SER A 708 2.56 -25.28 7.35
C SER A 708 1.39 -24.49 7.94
N ASN A 709 1.34 -24.35 9.26
CA ASN A 709 0.25 -23.71 10.01
C ASN A 709 0.66 -22.40 10.70
N GLU A 710 1.94 -22.20 11.01
CA GLU A 710 2.41 -21.03 11.75
C GLU A 710 3.87 -20.67 11.45
N SER A 711 4.20 -19.40 11.70
CA SER A 711 5.57 -18.89 11.69
C SER A 711 6.06 -18.67 13.12
N TYR A 712 7.36 -18.89 13.34
CA TYR A 712 7.95 -18.92 14.69
C TYR A 712 8.65 -17.61 15.07
N PHE A 713 8.31 -16.49 14.42
CA PHE A 713 8.85 -15.16 14.75
C PHE A 713 8.39 -14.62 16.11
N HIS A 714 7.43 -15.29 16.75
CA HIS A 714 6.98 -15.01 18.11
C HIS A 714 7.80 -15.73 19.19
N GLN A 715 8.63 -16.71 18.79
CA GLN A 715 9.50 -17.46 19.69
C GLN A 715 10.80 -16.70 19.99
N THR A 716 11.52 -17.15 21.01
CA THR A 716 12.79 -16.55 21.42
C THR A 716 13.96 -17.13 20.62
N HIS A 717 15.06 -16.39 20.50
CA HIS A 717 16.27 -16.93 19.89
C HIS A 717 16.86 -18.12 20.67
N GLN A 718 16.64 -18.18 21.98
CA GLN A 718 16.98 -19.36 22.78
C GLN A 718 16.20 -20.59 22.32
N TRP A 719 14.88 -20.46 22.14
CA TRP A 719 14.06 -21.57 21.66
C TRP A 719 14.55 -22.09 20.30
N HIS A 720 14.94 -21.20 19.37
CA HIS A 720 15.52 -21.62 18.10
C HIS A 720 16.85 -22.39 18.27
N MET A 721 17.69 -22.03 19.24
CA MET A 721 18.92 -22.78 19.54
C MET A 721 18.63 -24.15 20.17
N GLU A 722 17.59 -24.26 20.99
CA GLU A 722 17.12 -25.55 21.51
C GLU A 722 16.60 -26.45 20.38
N GLN A 723 15.92 -25.86 19.37
CA GLN A 723 15.52 -26.60 18.16
C GLN A 723 16.73 -27.00 17.30
N ASN A 724 17.74 -26.13 17.17
CA ASN A 724 19.00 -26.47 16.50
C ASN A 724 19.67 -27.69 17.15
N GLU A 725 19.76 -27.71 18.48
CA GLU A 725 20.28 -28.84 19.24
C GLU A 725 19.44 -30.10 19.00
N TYR A 726 18.12 -30.00 19.01
CA TYR A 726 17.23 -31.12 18.66
C TYR A 726 17.50 -31.66 17.25
N PHE A 727 17.59 -30.81 16.23
CA PHE A 727 17.91 -31.24 14.85
C PHE A 727 19.26 -31.96 14.76
N SER A 728 20.27 -31.52 15.50
CA SER A 728 21.58 -32.18 15.54
C SER A 728 21.52 -33.61 16.08
N THR A 729 20.50 -33.96 16.86
CA THR A 729 20.26 -35.33 17.32
C THR A 729 19.52 -36.19 16.30
N ILE A 730 18.84 -35.57 15.33
CA ILE A 730 18.00 -36.27 14.33
C ILE A 730 18.85 -36.72 13.14
N SER A 731 19.74 -35.87 12.65
CA SER A 731 20.55 -36.15 11.44
C SER A 731 22.02 -35.85 11.67
N SER A 732 22.89 -36.73 11.16
CA SER A 732 24.34 -36.53 11.15
C SER A 732 24.81 -35.36 10.27
N LEU A 733 23.93 -34.88 9.38
CA LEU A 733 24.15 -33.69 8.57
C LEU A 733 23.92 -32.40 9.36
N PHE A 734 23.07 -32.44 10.40
CA PHE A 734 22.82 -31.29 11.25
C PHE A 734 23.87 -31.17 12.36
N MET A 735 24.28 -29.95 12.67
CA MET A 735 25.21 -29.67 13.76
C MET A 735 24.66 -28.63 14.73
N LYS A 736 25.08 -28.77 15.99
CA LYS A 736 24.77 -27.82 17.06
C LYS A 736 25.52 -26.51 16.85
N THR A 737 24.89 -25.41 17.20
CA THR A 737 25.46 -24.06 17.30
C THR A 737 25.68 -23.72 18.75
N ASP A 738 26.92 -23.39 19.10
CA ASP A 738 27.25 -22.89 20.43
C ASP A 738 26.66 -21.49 20.62
N TYR A 739 26.05 -21.26 21.79
CA TYR A 739 25.45 -19.98 22.14
C TYR A 739 25.53 -19.68 23.64
N LEU A 740 25.44 -18.41 23.99
CA LEU A 740 25.36 -17.91 25.36
C LEU A 740 24.18 -16.94 25.50
N ILE A 741 23.57 -16.91 26.69
CA ILE A 741 22.58 -15.90 27.07
C ILE A 741 23.30 -14.81 27.84
N VAL A 742 23.10 -13.55 27.43
CA VAL A 742 23.67 -12.36 28.09
C VAL A 742 22.54 -11.53 28.66
N ASN A 743 22.54 -11.33 29.97
CA ASN A 743 21.52 -10.59 30.71
C ASN A 743 22.10 -9.62 31.77
N ASP A 744 23.41 -9.67 32.01
CA ASP A 744 24.12 -8.85 32.99
C ASP A 744 25.61 -8.67 32.59
N ASP A 745 26.36 -7.91 33.38
CA ASP A 745 27.77 -7.63 33.11
C ASP A 745 28.66 -8.88 33.27
N GLU A 746 28.27 -9.86 34.08
CA GLU A 746 29.07 -11.08 34.29
C GLU A 746 28.95 -12.02 33.08
N SER A 747 27.73 -12.26 32.61
CA SER A 747 27.44 -13.00 31.39
C SER A 747 28.03 -12.31 30.14
N LEU A 748 28.04 -10.98 30.09
CA LEU A 748 28.74 -10.23 29.05
C LEU A 748 30.26 -10.52 29.06
N LYS A 749 30.89 -10.51 30.24
CA LYS A 749 32.33 -10.86 30.35
C LYS A 749 32.62 -12.28 29.88
N LYS A 750 31.73 -13.24 30.18
CA LYS A 750 31.81 -14.61 29.67
C LYS A 750 31.70 -14.64 28.15
N ALA A 751 30.76 -13.91 27.57
CA ALA A 751 30.59 -13.82 26.12
C ALA A 751 31.79 -13.15 25.41
N VAL A 752 32.38 -12.11 26.01
CA VAL A 752 33.61 -11.48 25.52
C VAL A 752 34.78 -12.46 25.55
N SER A 753 34.98 -13.16 26.68
CA SER A 753 36.07 -14.14 26.83
C SER A 753 35.92 -15.28 25.82
N TRP A 754 34.70 -15.79 25.65
CA TRP A 754 34.39 -16.81 24.65
C TRP A 754 34.64 -16.33 23.22
N TRP A 755 34.26 -15.09 22.90
CA TRP A 755 34.53 -14.48 21.60
C TRP A 755 36.04 -14.33 21.34
N GLU A 756 36.82 -13.90 22.34
CA GLU A 756 38.28 -13.79 22.24
C GLU A 756 38.93 -15.16 21.98
N GLU A 757 38.49 -16.19 22.69
CA GLU A 757 38.96 -17.58 22.53
C GLU A 757 38.71 -18.07 21.09
N ILE A 758 37.45 -18.09 20.65
CA ILE A 758 37.11 -18.65 19.33
C ILE A 758 37.73 -17.86 18.19
N THR A 759 37.86 -16.53 18.31
CA THR A 759 38.44 -15.70 17.25
C THR A 759 39.97 -15.76 17.22
N THR A 760 40.61 -16.11 18.33
CA THR A 760 42.06 -16.39 18.39
C THR A 760 42.38 -17.69 17.65
N ASP A 761 41.52 -18.70 17.83
CA ASP A 761 41.56 -19.97 17.08
C ASP A 761 41.18 -19.81 15.61
N GLY A 762 40.79 -18.59 15.23
CA GLY A 762 40.61 -18.15 13.85
C GLY A 762 39.18 -18.23 13.34
N HIS A 763 38.20 -18.62 14.19
CA HIS A 763 36.77 -18.55 13.88
C HIS A 763 36.31 -17.10 13.58
N GLU A 764 35.22 -16.96 12.81
CA GLU A 764 34.79 -15.67 12.27
C GLU A 764 34.39 -14.69 13.37
N GLY A 765 33.66 -15.17 14.39
CA GLY A 765 33.19 -14.35 15.51
C GLY A 765 31.85 -14.82 16.04
N VAL A 766 31.04 -13.87 16.52
CA VAL A 766 29.72 -14.13 17.09
C VAL A 766 28.64 -13.24 16.48
N ILE A 767 27.38 -13.61 16.72
CA ILE A 767 26.20 -12.86 16.32
C ILE A 767 25.41 -12.52 17.58
N PHE A 768 25.21 -11.23 17.85
CA PHE A 768 24.34 -10.74 18.90
C PHE A 768 22.91 -10.57 18.38
N LYS A 769 21.98 -11.29 18.98
CA LYS A 769 20.56 -11.18 18.71
C LYS A 769 19.81 -10.75 19.99
N PRO A 770 18.71 -9.99 19.89
CA PRO A 770 17.84 -9.76 21.04
C PRO A 770 17.29 -11.10 21.58
N TYR A 771 16.77 -11.15 22.80
CA TYR A 771 16.18 -12.42 23.28
C TYR A 771 14.92 -12.81 22.50
N GLN A 772 14.03 -11.84 22.27
CA GLN A 772 12.87 -11.98 21.40
C GLN A 772 13.29 -11.86 19.94
N PHE A 773 12.75 -12.69 19.04
CA PHE A 773 13.13 -12.65 17.61
C PHE A 773 12.88 -11.26 16.98
N LEU A 774 11.72 -10.67 17.29
CA LEU A 774 11.38 -9.30 16.90
C LEU A 774 11.46 -8.37 18.10
N ALA A 775 12.44 -7.48 18.09
CA ALA A 775 12.62 -6.48 19.14
C ALA A 775 12.22 -5.07 18.66
N LYS A 776 11.41 -4.37 19.46
CA LYS A 776 11.10 -2.95 19.29
C LYS A 776 11.61 -2.19 20.52
N ASN A 777 12.09 -0.97 20.32
CA ASN A 777 12.43 -0.10 21.44
C ASN A 777 11.16 0.46 22.13
N PRO A 778 11.27 1.14 23.29
CA PRO A 778 10.11 1.73 23.98
C PRO A 778 9.28 2.74 23.16
N LYS A 779 9.82 3.24 22.04
CA LYS A 779 9.11 4.13 21.11
C LYS A 779 8.42 3.36 19.96
N GLY A 780 8.39 2.03 20.01
CA GLY A 780 7.78 1.17 19.00
C GLY A 780 8.61 0.96 17.72
N LYS A 781 9.87 1.43 17.68
CA LYS A 781 10.74 1.28 16.50
C LYS A 781 11.40 -0.09 16.48
N LEU A 782 11.31 -0.79 15.35
CA LEU A 782 11.98 -2.07 15.10
C LEU A 782 13.52 -1.93 15.18
N LEU A 783 14.16 -2.85 15.90
CA LEU A 783 15.61 -2.93 16.11
C LEU A 783 16.25 -3.95 15.18
N GLN A 784 17.58 -3.91 15.05
CA GLN A 784 18.31 -4.91 14.26
C GLN A 784 18.00 -6.32 14.79
N PRO A 785 17.69 -7.30 13.91
CA PRO A 785 17.43 -8.68 14.33
C PRO A 785 18.71 -9.41 14.75
N ALA A 786 19.85 -8.99 14.20
CA ALA A 786 21.14 -9.60 14.44
C ALA A 786 22.25 -8.59 14.13
N ILE A 787 23.28 -8.60 14.98
CA ILE A 787 24.51 -7.81 14.80
C ILE A 787 25.68 -8.78 14.81
N LYS A 788 26.40 -8.87 13.69
CA LYS A 788 27.64 -9.67 13.61
C LYS A 788 28.80 -8.91 14.25
N VAL A 789 29.59 -9.59 15.07
CA VAL A 789 30.81 -9.06 15.67
C VAL A 789 31.95 -9.99 15.31
N ARG A 790 32.76 -9.57 14.34
CA ARG A 790 33.82 -10.40 13.77
C ARG A 790 35.16 -10.22 14.47
N GLY A 791 35.92 -11.31 14.54
CA GLY A 791 37.25 -11.36 15.12
C GLY A 791 38.28 -10.55 14.35
N ARG A 792 39.32 -10.08 15.05
CA ARG A 792 40.40 -9.28 14.44
C ARG A 792 41.11 -10.01 13.31
N LYS A 793 41.44 -11.29 13.51
CA LYS A 793 42.09 -12.15 12.50
C LYS A 793 41.22 -12.31 11.27
N TYR A 794 39.94 -12.64 11.46
CA TYR A 794 38.97 -12.75 10.36
C TYR A 794 38.88 -11.46 9.52
N LEU A 795 38.82 -10.29 10.17
CA LEU A 795 38.70 -9.02 9.47
C LEU A 795 39.92 -8.68 8.58
N GLN A 796 41.06 -9.35 8.74
CA GLN A 796 42.19 -9.26 7.79
C GLN A 796 41.79 -9.73 6.39
N ILE A 797 40.91 -10.72 6.30
CA ILE A 797 40.41 -11.25 5.02
C ILE A 797 39.48 -10.23 4.33
N ILE A 798 38.74 -9.45 5.12
CA ILE A 798 37.71 -8.52 4.61
C ILE A 798 38.27 -7.12 4.32
N TYR A 799 39.10 -6.59 5.21
CA TYR A 799 39.63 -5.22 5.13
C TYR A 799 41.08 -5.16 4.65
N GLY A 800 41.73 -6.32 4.45
CA GLY A 800 43.13 -6.45 4.06
C GLY A 800 44.03 -6.78 5.26
N MET A 801 45.15 -7.46 4.99
CA MET A 801 46.04 -8.00 6.03
C MET A 801 46.63 -6.94 6.98
N ASP A 802 46.79 -5.69 6.52
CA ASP A 802 47.37 -4.59 7.31
C ASP A 802 46.32 -3.59 7.83
N TYR A 803 45.03 -3.95 7.85
CA TYR A 803 43.96 -3.00 8.24
C TYR A 803 44.10 -2.43 9.66
N LEU A 804 44.88 -3.09 10.52
CA LEU A 804 45.17 -2.66 11.90
C LEU A 804 46.26 -1.58 12.00
N GLU A 805 46.94 -1.23 10.90
CA GLU A 805 47.83 -0.07 10.88
C GLU A 805 47.07 1.20 11.29
N LYS A 806 47.65 2.04 12.14
CA LYS A 806 46.96 3.16 12.81
C LYS A 806 46.18 4.06 11.85
N ASP A 807 46.80 4.45 10.73
CA ASP A 807 46.17 5.32 9.74
C ASP A 807 45.06 4.61 8.96
N GLN A 808 45.23 3.32 8.65
CA GLN A 808 44.20 2.52 7.98
C GLN A 808 43.00 2.30 8.90
N LEU A 809 43.24 1.85 10.12
CA LEU A 809 42.19 1.62 11.11
C LEU A 809 41.41 2.90 11.39
N ARG A 810 42.09 4.05 11.53
CA ARG A 810 41.44 5.35 11.72
C ARG A 810 40.50 5.67 10.54
N ARG A 811 40.95 5.47 9.30
CA ARG A 811 40.10 5.68 8.11
C ARG A 811 38.92 4.71 8.04
N LEU A 812 39.12 3.46 8.45
CA LEU A 812 38.06 2.44 8.47
C LEU A 812 37.02 2.68 9.57
N LYS A 813 37.40 3.36 10.66
CA LYS A 813 36.47 3.74 11.73
C LYS A 813 35.38 4.72 11.26
N ASP A 814 35.61 5.47 10.17
CA ASP A 814 34.63 6.39 9.54
C ASP A 814 33.62 5.69 8.60
N ARG A 815 33.48 4.35 8.68
CA ARG A 815 32.54 3.59 7.82
C ARG A 815 31.07 3.93 8.11
N LYS A 816 30.24 3.93 7.06
CA LYS A 816 28.80 4.23 7.15
C LYS A 816 27.95 2.96 7.10
N THR A 817 27.36 2.58 8.24
CA THR A 817 26.56 1.35 8.41
C THR A 817 25.04 1.57 8.27
N ALA A 818 24.57 2.82 8.31
CA ALA A 818 23.14 3.17 8.38
C ALA A 818 22.31 2.60 7.22
N LYS A 819 22.86 2.59 6.00
CA LYS A 819 22.17 2.04 4.81
C LYS A 819 21.98 0.51 4.94
N LYS A 820 23.03 -0.20 5.35
CA LYS A 820 23.01 -1.65 5.60
C LYS A 820 21.99 -2.02 6.68
N GLN A 821 21.97 -1.26 7.79
CA GLN A 821 21.00 -1.46 8.87
C GLN A 821 19.57 -1.29 8.41
N ARG A 822 19.29 -0.23 7.64
CA ARG A 822 17.94 0.03 7.13
C ARG A 822 17.49 -1.09 6.18
N ASN A 823 18.37 -1.54 5.29
CA ASN A 823 18.05 -2.62 4.36
C ASN A 823 17.84 -3.95 5.11
N ALA A 824 18.65 -4.27 6.12
CA ALA A 824 18.45 -5.44 6.97
C ALA A 824 17.06 -5.49 7.62
N LEU A 825 16.54 -4.35 8.10
CA LEU A 825 15.18 -4.29 8.68
C LEU A 825 14.08 -4.48 7.63
N LYS A 826 14.25 -3.87 6.44
CA LYS A 826 13.28 -3.99 5.35
C LYS A 826 13.25 -5.41 4.79
N GLU A 827 14.42 -5.99 4.54
CA GLU A 827 14.56 -7.36 4.05
C GLU A 827 14.01 -8.37 5.06
N LEU A 828 14.20 -8.15 6.36
CA LEU A 828 13.59 -8.99 7.40
C LEU A 828 12.06 -8.93 7.32
N ALA A 829 11.51 -7.72 7.22
CA ALA A 829 10.08 -7.51 7.14
C ALA A 829 9.46 -8.17 5.89
N LEU A 830 10.13 -8.05 4.74
CA LEU A 830 9.73 -8.73 3.51
C LEU A 830 9.83 -10.26 3.61
N GLY A 831 10.88 -10.77 4.25
CA GLY A 831 11.06 -12.21 4.46
C GLY A 831 9.96 -12.80 5.34
N ILE A 832 9.62 -12.12 6.45
CA ILE A 832 8.51 -12.51 7.34
C ILE A 832 7.18 -12.49 6.59
N GLU A 833 6.93 -11.41 5.84
CA GLU A 833 5.72 -11.25 5.05
C GLU A 833 5.58 -12.38 4.01
N GLY A 834 6.63 -12.68 3.24
CA GLY A 834 6.63 -13.76 2.24
C GLY A 834 6.28 -15.12 2.85
N ILE A 835 6.82 -15.42 4.03
CA ILE A 835 6.53 -16.66 4.77
C ILE A 835 5.08 -16.70 5.25
N ASN A 836 4.57 -15.61 5.82
CA ASN A 836 3.19 -15.55 6.30
C ASN A 836 2.20 -15.70 5.14
N ARG A 837 2.47 -15.06 4.00
CA ARG A 837 1.68 -15.22 2.76
C ARG A 837 1.69 -16.66 2.26
N PHE A 838 2.83 -17.36 2.34
CA PHE A 838 2.92 -18.78 1.98
C PHE A 838 2.10 -19.68 2.90
N ILE A 839 2.15 -19.45 4.22
CA ILE A 839 1.33 -20.18 5.21
C ILE A 839 -0.18 -19.95 4.97
N GLN A 840 -0.56 -18.71 4.65
CA GLN A 840 -1.95 -18.33 4.34
C GLN A 840 -2.41 -18.82 2.96
N LEU A 841 -1.55 -19.53 2.23
CA LEU A 841 -1.80 -20.03 0.88
C LEU A 841 -2.16 -18.93 -0.12
N GLU A 842 -1.62 -17.71 0.06
CA GLU A 842 -1.74 -16.62 -0.91
C GLU A 842 -1.21 -17.03 -2.30
N SER A 843 -1.50 -16.23 -3.32
CA SER A 843 -1.05 -16.53 -4.68
C SER A 843 0.47 -16.45 -4.79
N MET A 844 1.03 -17.23 -5.72
CA MET A 844 2.46 -17.19 -6.03
C MET A 844 2.93 -15.75 -6.30
N GLU A 845 2.15 -14.97 -7.05
CA GLU A 845 2.45 -13.56 -7.31
C GLU A 845 2.68 -12.74 -6.03
N ARG A 846 1.88 -12.98 -4.98
CA ARG A 846 1.97 -12.26 -3.69
C ARG A 846 3.17 -12.68 -2.85
N ILE A 847 3.58 -13.93 -2.92
CA ILE A 847 4.82 -14.40 -2.27
C ILE A 847 6.03 -13.83 -3.02
N HIS A 848 6.03 -13.91 -4.36
CA HIS A 848 7.11 -13.38 -5.19
C HIS A 848 7.27 -11.88 -5.12
N GLU A 849 6.19 -11.15 -4.87
CA GLU A 849 6.25 -9.72 -4.58
C GLU A 849 7.29 -9.42 -3.48
N CYS A 850 7.29 -10.21 -2.40
CA CYS A 850 8.21 -10.05 -1.26
C CYS A 850 9.64 -10.49 -1.60
N VAL A 851 9.77 -11.63 -2.29
CA VAL A 851 11.06 -12.19 -2.73
C VAL A 851 11.78 -11.24 -3.67
N LEU A 852 11.08 -10.77 -4.71
CA LEU A 852 11.62 -9.84 -5.69
C LEU A 852 11.94 -8.49 -5.04
N ALA A 853 11.14 -8.04 -4.07
CA ALA A 853 11.41 -6.81 -3.34
C ALA A 853 12.70 -6.93 -2.52
N THR A 854 12.93 -8.08 -1.89
CA THR A 854 14.13 -8.36 -1.10
C THR A 854 15.37 -8.39 -1.99
N LEU A 855 15.31 -9.11 -3.12
CA LEU A 855 16.40 -9.14 -4.10
C LEU A 855 16.66 -7.75 -4.71
N ALA A 856 15.62 -6.96 -4.97
CA ALA A 856 15.77 -5.58 -5.45
C ALA A 856 16.47 -4.67 -4.42
N LEU A 857 16.28 -4.90 -3.12
CA LEU A 857 17.02 -4.19 -2.07
C LEU A 857 18.49 -4.60 -2.01
N GLU A 858 18.83 -5.85 -2.36
CA GLU A 858 20.22 -6.30 -2.45
C GLU A 858 20.97 -5.65 -3.64
N GLU A 859 20.28 -5.22 -4.69
CA GLU A 859 20.88 -4.47 -5.81
C GLU A 859 21.29 -3.03 -5.44
N ASP A 860 20.81 -2.52 -4.29
CA ASP A 860 21.15 -1.19 -3.84
C ASP A 860 22.63 -1.16 -3.37
N PRO A 861 23.53 -0.38 -4.01
CA PRO A 861 24.96 -0.48 -3.74
C PRO A 861 25.29 -0.14 -2.28
N ILE A 862 25.87 -1.11 -1.58
CA ILE A 862 26.35 -1.00 -0.20
C ILE A 862 27.81 -1.48 -0.16
N ASP A 863 28.58 -0.95 0.79
CA ASP A 863 29.93 -1.44 1.06
C ASP A 863 29.93 -2.95 1.34
N ALA A 864 30.59 -3.71 0.46
CA ALA A 864 30.63 -5.17 0.50
C ALA A 864 31.36 -5.73 1.73
N ARG A 865 32.14 -4.90 2.43
CA ARG A 865 32.89 -5.29 3.65
C ARG A 865 32.01 -5.34 4.89
N LEU A 866 30.81 -4.73 4.84
CA LEU A 866 29.93 -4.55 5.98
C LEU A 866 29.25 -5.83 6.41
#